data_AF-A0A841CN33-F1
#
_entry.id   AF-A0A841CN33-F1
#
_cell.length_a   1.000
_cell.length_b   1.000
_cell.length_c   1.000
_cell.angle_alpha   90.00
_cell.angle_beta   90.00
_cell.angle_gamma   90.00
#
_symmetry.space_group_name_H-M   'P 1'
#
loop_
_entity.id
_entity.type
_entity.pdbx_description
1 polymer ?
#
loop_
_entity_poly.entity_id
_entity_poly.type
_entity_poly.pdbx_seq_one_letter_code
_entity_poly.pdbx_strand_id
1 'polypeptide(L)'
;MGQSELREVFSQAGAKFTDRPEYLEERADWATKDVHLYPNSRFGIGVLSYFMLADEIEVVTRRMSRRGHEHAPTLKVMIAGPGHLFRIEEEHDDRPTGTTVTLYLRDGENAPSCVEVLRRLLGIAEFETTAEHEDFTHTWRPFGLRQRSSPGPRSPGIDVSGGLVHSTPGDNGQVVWCAGGGGLLVDGIHAAPPIPRGADPASADSLAPMGAVVNLTRNWSPQLTVDRASVLEDVSPRVERLLTDAIPVLLEAMPTFLTRLWLLNLAGTVPSVADAIAAVMADWNIPLPTTDGLTDMASIGCFPSDTVLIHRLSLRARGVDEPMSGRRFPEHILLWRLIAHCGTRVLDGLATGTRTPAPARPSDSVLFDLDQGDFLDEGSLPGAVAPRTLARVAMSAGKSVGAVAHRYRTLGYRIAGADPAGDDTTRQATDPIILSRDLDGLAPGIDQRHPVPPGHVISAHFHTGIKPDLIVDRLRWYAFDVSGSSDLPKRLSDHDVTLAGALLDGLPPWLPPAEPVDLGRILFAAHLLELSPAEVARRYDDLNFPTPPGVPVPDWLPQVVPALRRIFLRLDEIQDGGTVALSQIVRTAVLWGVPPREAARRIGELGRPVPDEEVVPPALDGADLELLPRDWLEADMSVGRVTVSAATLFFIADRTGRDLTDIVERLTEWAFDVRVSTEDVNRLDNLDRRLVDMGLATGRNHSEDDRLVHSLLETARQVGRPVSEVSRRLRRLGVPTPGLAHLTEPLSQLDFRLLTVAGHAVAKLPPGSRVPVALVAAAADLAGETVAAATTRLVALGYSVAFAGDDHVDGFDSDDLHILRALELERPVSVRDVIRIALRYEMKLIDVARRIEGMGLSVPDLAAALPAVLELVPWQEEHPGTVNPTA
;
A
#
# COMPACT_ATOMS: atom_id res chain seq x y z
N MET A 1 6.96 -51.21 -21.25
CA MET A 1 8.25 -50.88 -21.91
C MET A 1 8.83 -52.15 -22.49
N GLY A 2 9.56 -52.08 -23.59
CA GLY A 2 10.34 -53.19 -24.15
C GLY A 2 11.83 -53.06 -23.82
N GLN A 3 12.64 -53.97 -24.35
CA GLN A 3 14.07 -54.05 -24.05
C GLN A 3 14.86 -52.81 -24.55
N SER A 4 14.44 -52.21 -25.67
CA SER A 4 15.10 -51.02 -26.24
C SER A 4 14.82 -49.78 -25.39
N GLU A 5 13.59 -49.57 -24.91
CA GLU A 5 13.27 -48.44 -24.02
C GLU A 5 14.01 -48.55 -22.69
N LEU A 6 14.16 -49.76 -22.14
CA LEU A 6 14.92 -50.00 -20.91
C LEU A 6 16.41 -49.68 -21.07
N ARG A 7 17.02 -50.06 -22.20
CA ARG A 7 18.44 -49.80 -22.46
C ARG A 7 18.73 -48.36 -22.84
N GLU A 8 17.88 -47.74 -23.67
CA GLU A 8 18.23 -46.50 -24.35
C GLU A 8 17.59 -45.26 -23.71
N VAL A 9 16.49 -45.44 -22.98
CA VAL A 9 15.79 -44.32 -22.30
C VAL A 9 15.88 -44.46 -20.79
N PHE A 10 15.58 -45.64 -20.25
CA PHE A 10 15.52 -45.83 -18.80
C PHE A 10 16.92 -45.81 -18.15
N SER A 11 17.93 -46.37 -18.82
CA SER A 11 19.30 -46.42 -18.28
C SER A 11 20.15 -45.16 -18.51
N GLN A 12 19.67 -44.23 -19.36
CA GLN A 12 20.42 -43.04 -19.76
C GLN A 12 19.78 -41.77 -19.20
N ALA A 13 20.47 -41.10 -18.28
CA ALA A 13 20.04 -39.81 -17.76
C ALA A 13 19.96 -38.77 -18.89
N GLY A 14 18.82 -38.08 -18.99
CA GLY A 14 18.58 -37.06 -20.01
C GLY A 14 17.92 -37.58 -21.30
N ALA A 15 17.88 -38.89 -21.50
CA ALA A 15 17.20 -39.49 -22.65
C ALA A 15 15.68 -39.44 -22.46
N LYS A 16 14.95 -39.07 -23.52
CA LYS A 16 13.49 -38.94 -23.48
C LYS A 16 12.85 -39.92 -24.46
N PHE A 17 11.79 -40.58 -24.02
CA PHE A 17 11.03 -41.45 -24.93
C PHE A 17 10.34 -40.64 -26.03
N THR A 18 10.03 -39.37 -25.77
CA THR A 18 9.38 -38.46 -26.73
C THR A 18 10.24 -38.16 -27.95
N ASP A 19 11.55 -38.37 -27.84
CA ASP A 19 12.52 -38.07 -28.89
C ASP A 19 12.81 -39.33 -29.73
N ARG A 20 12.18 -40.47 -29.41
CA ARG A 20 12.35 -41.74 -30.12
C ARG A 20 11.65 -41.68 -31.48
N PRO A 21 12.30 -42.15 -32.57
CA PRO A 21 11.66 -42.23 -33.89
C PRO A 21 10.34 -43.00 -33.87
N GLU A 22 10.32 -44.15 -33.18
CA GLU A 22 9.13 -45.00 -33.06
C GLU A 22 7.94 -44.27 -32.42
N TYR A 23 8.20 -43.43 -31.40
CA TYR A 23 7.16 -42.61 -30.76
C TYR A 23 6.69 -41.48 -31.66
N LEU A 24 7.61 -40.81 -32.39
CA LEU A 24 7.24 -39.74 -33.32
C LEU A 24 6.35 -40.25 -34.46
N GLU A 25 6.60 -41.47 -34.95
CA GLU A 25 5.74 -42.17 -35.91
C GLU A 25 4.36 -42.49 -35.31
N GLU A 26 4.31 -43.11 -34.12
CA GLU A 26 3.02 -43.42 -33.47
C GLU A 26 2.20 -42.16 -33.19
N ARG A 27 2.87 -41.09 -32.76
CA ARG A 27 2.22 -39.79 -32.54
C ARG A 27 1.66 -39.22 -33.84
N ALA A 28 2.36 -39.38 -34.97
CA ALA A 28 1.85 -38.97 -36.27
C ALA A 28 0.60 -39.79 -36.67
N ASP A 29 0.64 -41.10 -36.47
CA ASP A 29 -0.49 -41.99 -36.72
C ASP A 29 -1.70 -41.66 -35.84
N TRP A 30 -1.48 -41.39 -34.55
CA TRP A 30 -2.52 -40.97 -33.62
C TRP A 30 -3.12 -39.61 -33.97
N ALA A 31 -2.29 -38.64 -34.39
CA ALA A 31 -2.75 -37.33 -34.83
C ALA A 31 -3.70 -37.42 -36.04
N THR A 32 -3.52 -38.38 -36.95
CA THR A 32 -4.48 -38.62 -38.05
C THR A 32 -5.88 -39.04 -37.59
N LYS A 33 -6.00 -39.50 -36.33
CA LYS A 33 -7.23 -39.96 -35.69
C LYS A 33 -7.68 -39.04 -34.55
N ASP A 34 -7.10 -37.84 -34.45
CA ASP A 34 -7.35 -36.87 -33.38
C ASP A 34 -7.07 -37.41 -31.96
N VAL A 35 -6.09 -38.32 -31.84
CA VAL A 35 -5.60 -38.83 -30.57
C VAL A 35 -4.30 -38.11 -30.23
N HIS A 36 -4.28 -37.42 -29.10
CA HIS A 36 -3.13 -36.62 -28.66
C HIS A 36 -2.61 -37.13 -27.31
N LEU A 37 -1.31 -37.44 -27.24
CA LEU A 37 -0.64 -37.77 -25.98
C LEU A 37 0.12 -36.54 -25.47
N TYR A 38 -0.10 -36.18 -24.21
CA TYR A 38 0.56 -35.07 -23.52
C TYR A 38 1.52 -35.62 -22.45
N PRO A 39 2.79 -35.86 -22.79
CA PRO A 39 3.74 -36.43 -21.85
C PRO A 39 4.23 -35.41 -20.82
N ASN A 40 4.18 -35.78 -19.53
CA ASN A 40 4.64 -34.93 -18.42
C ASN A 40 6.18 -34.81 -18.32
N SER A 41 6.93 -35.78 -18.86
CA SER A 41 8.39 -35.84 -18.74
C SER A 41 9.09 -34.88 -19.71
N ARG A 42 9.75 -33.84 -19.17
CA ARG A 42 10.48 -32.83 -19.97
C ARG A 42 12.00 -33.02 -20.00
N PHE A 43 12.58 -33.73 -19.02
CA PHE A 43 14.03 -33.74 -18.79
C PHE A 43 14.70 -35.11 -18.93
N GLY A 44 13.94 -36.22 -18.88
CA GLY A 44 14.54 -37.57 -19.00
C GLY A 44 15.39 -38.01 -17.81
N ILE A 45 15.19 -37.40 -16.62
CA ILE A 45 15.96 -37.72 -15.39
C ILE A 45 15.08 -38.27 -14.26
N GLY A 46 13.76 -38.42 -14.48
CA GLY A 46 12.81 -38.76 -13.43
C GLY A 46 13.09 -40.09 -12.71
N VAL A 47 13.66 -41.08 -13.40
CA VAL A 47 14.06 -42.36 -12.78
C VAL A 47 15.10 -42.18 -11.68
N LEU A 48 15.96 -41.16 -11.76
CA LEU A 48 16.98 -40.90 -10.74
C LEU A 48 16.38 -40.46 -9.41
N SER A 49 15.17 -39.90 -9.39
CA SER A 49 14.52 -39.49 -8.14
C SER A 49 14.12 -40.68 -7.27
N TYR A 50 13.99 -41.89 -7.85
CA TYR A 50 13.68 -43.10 -7.09
C TYR A 50 14.80 -43.45 -6.11
N PHE A 51 16.07 -43.21 -6.48
CA PHE A 51 17.23 -43.45 -5.62
C PHE A 51 17.38 -42.44 -4.47
N MET A 52 16.57 -41.37 -4.45
CA MET A 52 16.45 -40.52 -3.26
C MET A 52 15.78 -41.27 -2.11
N LEU A 53 14.91 -42.25 -2.42
CA LEU A 53 14.13 -43.01 -1.44
C LEU A 53 14.57 -44.47 -1.28
N ALA A 54 15.13 -45.08 -2.33
CA ALA A 54 15.43 -46.50 -2.39
C ALA A 54 16.90 -46.79 -2.72
N ASP A 55 17.42 -47.91 -2.22
CA ASP A 55 18.77 -48.39 -2.55
C ASP A 55 18.74 -49.36 -3.75
N GLU A 56 17.63 -50.04 -3.97
CA GLU A 56 17.41 -50.97 -5.08
C GLU A 56 16.03 -50.74 -5.73
N ILE A 57 15.96 -50.97 -7.04
CA ILE A 57 14.75 -50.82 -7.84
C ILE A 57 14.54 -52.07 -8.68
N GLU A 58 13.36 -52.66 -8.58
CA GLU A 58 12.88 -53.71 -9.48
C GLU A 58 11.80 -53.13 -10.41
N VAL A 59 11.93 -53.38 -11.71
CA VAL A 59 10.92 -53.00 -12.70
C VAL A 59 10.46 -54.26 -13.43
N VAL A 60 9.18 -54.59 -13.32
CA VAL A 60 8.56 -55.63 -14.14
C VAL A 60 7.66 -54.98 -15.18
N THR A 61 7.87 -55.26 -16.45
CA THR A 61 7.16 -54.57 -17.53
C THR A 61 6.80 -55.51 -18.68
N ARG A 62 5.62 -55.31 -19.26
CA ARG A 62 5.16 -56.04 -20.45
C ARG A 62 4.63 -55.04 -21.47
N ARG A 63 5.29 -54.94 -22.62
CA ARG A 63 4.94 -53.99 -23.69
C ARG A 63 3.68 -54.46 -24.44
N MET A 64 2.75 -53.53 -24.64
CA MET A 64 1.64 -53.70 -25.58
C MET A 64 2.15 -53.53 -27.02
N SER A 65 1.82 -54.44 -27.93
CA SER A 65 2.17 -54.26 -29.35
C SER A 65 1.32 -53.18 -30.00
N ARG A 66 1.84 -52.57 -31.09
CA ARG A 66 1.10 -51.63 -31.95
C ARG A 66 -0.24 -52.20 -32.45
N ARG A 67 -0.35 -53.53 -32.60
CA ARG A 67 -1.57 -54.21 -33.05
C ARG A 67 -2.50 -54.63 -31.90
N GLY A 68 -2.06 -54.50 -30.64
CA GLY A 68 -2.86 -54.74 -29.44
C GLY A 68 -3.18 -56.21 -29.12
N HIS A 69 -2.70 -57.19 -29.90
CA HIS A 69 -3.09 -58.60 -29.77
C HIS A 69 -1.90 -59.53 -29.50
N GLU A 70 -0.70 -59.15 -29.94
CA GLU A 70 0.54 -59.86 -29.65
C GLU A 70 1.23 -59.15 -28.47
N HIS A 71 1.47 -59.84 -27.37
CA HIS A 71 2.14 -59.25 -26.20
C HIS A 71 3.62 -59.61 -26.23
N ALA A 72 4.48 -58.62 -25.96
CA ALA A 72 5.90 -58.86 -25.78
C ALA A 72 6.14 -59.78 -24.55
N PRO A 73 7.30 -60.47 -24.46
CA PRO A 73 7.67 -61.18 -23.24
C PRO A 73 7.68 -60.21 -22.05
N THR A 74 7.29 -60.71 -20.88
CA THR A 74 7.41 -59.97 -19.62
C THR A 74 8.90 -59.82 -19.31
N LEU A 75 9.34 -58.60 -19.03
CA LEU A 75 10.73 -58.29 -18.69
C LEU A 75 10.81 -57.91 -17.22
N LYS A 76 11.78 -58.49 -16.51
CA LYS A 76 12.15 -58.13 -15.15
C LYS A 76 13.51 -57.42 -15.17
N VAL A 77 13.59 -56.26 -14.55
CA VAL A 77 14.80 -55.43 -14.49
C VAL A 77 15.17 -55.19 -13.04
N MET A 78 16.43 -55.41 -12.69
CA MET A 78 16.97 -55.08 -11.37
C MET A 78 18.07 -54.03 -11.48
N ILE A 79 18.02 -53.02 -10.61
CA ILE A 79 18.95 -51.89 -10.59
C ILE A 79 19.41 -51.63 -9.16
N ALA A 80 20.68 -51.94 -8.89
CA ALA A 80 21.28 -51.82 -7.57
C ALA A 80 21.93 -50.44 -7.38
N GLY A 81 21.15 -49.38 -7.22
CA GLY A 81 21.66 -48.02 -6.96
C GLY A 81 22.05 -47.20 -8.21
N PRO A 82 22.24 -45.88 -8.06
CA PRO A 82 22.58 -44.99 -9.17
C PRO A 82 24.00 -45.28 -9.68
N GLY A 83 24.13 -45.51 -10.99
CA GLY A 83 25.42 -45.79 -11.65
C GLY A 83 25.86 -47.27 -11.66
N HIS A 84 25.01 -48.19 -11.19
CA HIS A 84 25.27 -49.62 -11.21
C HIS A 84 24.70 -50.33 -12.46
N LEU A 85 25.05 -51.61 -12.62
CA LEU A 85 24.64 -52.44 -13.76
C LEU A 85 23.14 -52.76 -13.72
N PHE A 86 22.52 -52.67 -14.90
CA PHE A 86 21.14 -53.10 -15.15
C PHE A 86 21.11 -54.60 -15.51
N ARG A 87 20.36 -55.40 -14.76
CA ARG A 87 20.11 -56.80 -15.13
C ARG A 87 18.71 -56.92 -15.70
N ILE A 88 18.59 -57.31 -16.97
CA ILE A 88 17.30 -57.51 -17.67
C ILE A 88 17.12 -59.00 -17.92
N GLU A 89 16.01 -59.57 -17.45
CA GLU A 89 15.64 -60.98 -17.61
C GLU A 89 14.25 -61.10 -18.23
N GLU A 90 14.04 -62.16 -19.01
CA GLU A 90 12.70 -62.53 -19.48
C GLU A 90 12.02 -63.41 -18.44
N GLU A 91 10.79 -63.05 -18.07
CA GLU A 91 9.96 -63.79 -17.12
C GLU A 91 8.82 -64.47 -17.88
N HIS A 92 8.61 -65.77 -17.65
CA HIS A 92 7.50 -66.53 -18.23
C HIS A 92 6.24 -66.41 -17.37
N ASP A 93 5.79 -65.19 -17.14
CA ASP A 93 4.59 -64.87 -16.36
C ASP A 93 3.56 -64.13 -17.22
N ASP A 94 2.30 -64.53 -17.11
CA ASP A 94 1.21 -64.07 -18.00
C ASP A 94 0.51 -62.81 -17.45
N ARG A 95 1.32 -61.84 -17.01
CA ARG A 95 0.84 -60.58 -16.42
C ARG A 95 0.17 -59.69 -17.48
N PRO A 96 -0.79 -58.83 -17.09
CA PRO A 96 -1.34 -57.81 -17.99
C PRO A 96 -0.26 -56.89 -18.55
N THR A 97 -0.51 -56.28 -19.71
CA THR A 97 0.36 -55.21 -20.23
C THR A 97 0.45 -54.05 -19.27
N GLY A 98 1.65 -53.54 -19.02
CA GLY A 98 1.87 -52.49 -18.03
C GLY A 98 3.30 -52.47 -17.51
N THR A 99 3.51 -51.69 -16.45
CA THR A 99 4.79 -51.62 -15.73
C THR A 99 4.49 -51.55 -14.24
N THR A 100 5.12 -52.44 -13.47
CA THR A 100 5.18 -52.41 -12.02
C THR A 100 6.60 -52.02 -11.62
N VAL A 101 6.72 -51.04 -10.72
CA VAL A 101 8.00 -50.61 -10.15
C VAL A 101 7.97 -50.86 -8.66
N THR A 102 8.91 -51.66 -8.15
CA THR A 102 9.09 -51.94 -6.74
C THR A 102 10.34 -51.19 -6.25
N LEU A 103 10.16 -50.36 -5.23
CA LEU A 103 11.24 -49.60 -4.60
C LEU A 103 11.60 -50.23 -3.26
N TYR A 104 12.85 -50.64 -3.09
CA TYR A 104 13.36 -51.13 -1.81
C TYR A 104 13.87 -49.94 -0.99
N LEU A 105 12.97 -49.40 -0.17
CA LEU A 105 13.15 -48.13 0.55
C LEU A 105 14.28 -48.22 1.59
N ARG A 106 15.17 -47.22 1.60
CA ARG A 106 16.30 -47.14 2.54
C ARG A 106 15.85 -47.05 4.00
N ASP A 107 14.81 -46.26 4.23
CA ASP A 107 14.33 -45.95 5.58
C ASP A 107 13.30 -46.98 6.11
N GLY A 108 12.97 -48.01 5.32
CA GLY A 108 12.06 -49.09 5.72
C GLY A 108 10.73 -48.58 6.28
N GLU A 109 10.41 -48.97 7.52
CA GLU A 109 9.20 -48.53 8.24
C GLU A 109 9.17 -47.02 8.56
N ASN A 110 10.30 -46.33 8.51
CA ASN A 110 10.37 -44.87 8.73
C ASN A 110 10.15 -44.06 7.44
N ALA A 111 9.94 -44.73 6.30
CA ALA A 111 9.70 -44.04 5.04
C ALA A 111 8.36 -43.27 5.05
N PRO A 112 8.25 -42.15 4.32
CA PRO A 112 7.02 -41.36 4.28
C PRO A 112 5.86 -42.15 3.65
N SER A 113 4.68 -42.04 4.25
CA SER A 113 3.46 -42.68 3.73
C SER A 113 3.09 -42.16 2.34
N CYS A 114 2.95 -43.07 1.37
CA CYS A 114 2.52 -42.71 0.01
C CYS A 114 1.12 -42.11 0.01
N VAL A 115 0.24 -42.58 0.91
CA VAL A 115 -1.13 -42.06 1.07
C VAL A 115 -1.09 -40.62 1.56
N GLU A 116 -0.26 -40.29 2.56
CA GLU A 116 -0.13 -38.93 3.07
C GLU A 116 0.45 -37.98 2.03
N VAL A 117 1.53 -38.40 1.34
CA VAL A 117 2.19 -37.58 0.31
C VAL A 117 1.25 -37.32 -0.87
N LEU A 118 0.58 -38.34 -1.40
CA LEU A 118 -0.35 -38.19 -2.51
C LEU A 118 -1.60 -37.40 -2.10
N ARG A 119 -2.11 -37.57 -0.88
CA ARG A 119 -3.22 -36.73 -0.39
C ARG A 119 -2.84 -35.26 -0.27
N ARG A 120 -1.58 -34.96 0.04
CA ARG A 120 -1.07 -33.59 0.09
C ARG A 120 -0.92 -32.96 -1.31
N LEU A 121 -0.41 -33.73 -2.28
CA LEU A 121 0.01 -33.20 -3.58
C LEU A 121 -0.96 -33.45 -4.74
N LEU A 122 -1.58 -34.63 -4.82
CA LEU A 122 -2.46 -35.03 -5.92
C LEU A 122 -3.90 -34.59 -5.64
N GLY A 123 -4.35 -33.57 -6.34
CA GLY A 123 -5.70 -33.03 -6.22
C GLY A 123 -6.68 -33.77 -7.09
N ILE A 124 -6.42 -33.74 -8.40
CA ILE A 124 -7.30 -34.24 -9.45
C ILE A 124 -6.50 -35.23 -10.28
N ALA A 125 -6.94 -36.49 -10.34
CA ALA A 125 -6.31 -37.48 -11.18
C ALA A 125 -7.06 -37.62 -12.51
N GLU A 126 -6.36 -37.71 -13.64
CA GLU A 126 -6.98 -38.01 -14.94
C GLU A 126 -7.44 -39.47 -15.01
N PHE A 127 -6.69 -40.36 -14.37
CA PHE A 127 -6.98 -41.78 -14.27
C PHE A 127 -7.31 -42.16 -12.83
N GLU A 128 -8.06 -43.26 -12.66
CA GLU A 128 -8.26 -43.81 -11.33
C GLU A 128 -6.91 -44.14 -10.70
N THR A 129 -6.66 -43.55 -9.54
CA THR A 129 -5.40 -43.71 -8.80
C THR A 129 -5.74 -44.21 -7.42
N THR A 130 -5.05 -45.25 -6.95
CA THR A 130 -5.21 -45.79 -5.60
C THR A 130 -3.85 -45.81 -4.90
N ALA A 131 -3.83 -45.38 -3.65
CA ALA A 131 -2.68 -45.47 -2.77
C ALA A 131 -3.06 -46.24 -1.51
N GLU A 132 -2.19 -47.16 -1.10
CA GLU A 132 -2.37 -48.04 0.06
C GLU A 132 -1.09 -48.00 0.91
N HIS A 133 -1.23 -47.76 2.21
CA HIS A 133 -0.17 -47.80 3.19
C HIS A 133 -0.73 -48.30 4.52
N GLU A 134 -0.29 -49.49 4.94
CA GLU A 134 -0.87 -50.21 6.10
C GLU A 134 -2.40 -50.31 5.99
N ASP A 135 -3.13 -49.86 7.01
CA ASP A 135 -4.59 -49.85 7.04
C ASP A 135 -5.22 -48.65 6.30
N PHE A 136 -4.41 -47.75 5.74
CA PHE A 136 -4.90 -46.56 5.04
C PHE A 136 -4.95 -46.79 3.53
N THR A 137 -6.14 -46.68 2.95
CA THR A 137 -6.34 -46.68 1.50
C THR A 137 -7.02 -45.38 1.06
N HIS A 138 -6.56 -44.81 -0.06
CA HIS A 138 -7.21 -43.68 -0.69
C HIS A 138 -7.31 -43.86 -2.20
N THR A 139 -8.49 -43.58 -2.75
CA THR A 139 -8.76 -43.67 -4.19
C THR A 139 -9.22 -42.31 -4.73
N TRP A 140 -8.53 -41.85 -5.76
CA TRP A 140 -8.89 -40.69 -6.58
C TRP A 140 -9.69 -41.17 -7.78
N ARG A 141 -10.92 -40.67 -7.91
CA ARG A 141 -11.72 -40.89 -9.11
C ARG A 141 -11.27 -39.91 -10.21
N PRO A 142 -11.32 -40.31 -11.49
CA PRO A 142 -11.04 -39.43 -12.61
C PRO A 142 -11.76 -38.07 -12.48
N PHE A 143 -11.00 -36.99 -12.61
CA PHE A 143 -11.47 -35.59 -12.58
C PHE A 143 -12.20 -35.16 -11.29
N GLY A 144 -12.09 -35.96 -10.23
CA GLY A 144 -12.71 -35.70 -8.94
C GLY A 144 -11.74 -35.13 -7.91
N LEU A 145 -12.06 -33.96 -7.37
CA LEU A 145 -11.48 -33.44 -6.14
C LEU A 145 -12.26 -33.89 -4.89
N ARG A 146 -11.57 -34.06 -3.77
CA ARG A 146 -12.16 -34.32 -2.44
C ARG A 146 -11.62 -33.32 -1.41
N GLN A 147 -12.49 -32.93 -0.48
CA GLN A 147 -12.16 -32.07 0.66
C GLN A 147 -10.97 -32.63 1.44
N ARG A 148 -10.09 -31.72 1.88
CA ARG A 148 -8.92 -32.00 2.71
C ARG A 148 -8.36 -30.69 3.25
N SER A 149 -7.84 -30.70 4.46
CA SER A 149 -7.12 -29.56 5.03
C SER A 149 -5.62 -29.72 4.80
N SER A 150 -4.93 -28.63 4.49
CA SER A 150 -3.46 -28.62 4.46
C SER A 150 -2.90 -28.82 5.89
N PRO A 151 -1.77 -29.54 6.07
CA PRO A 151 -1.14 -29.73 7.39
C PRO A 151 -0.57 -28.45 8.03
N GLY A 152 -0.63 -27.30 7.33
CA GLY A 152 -0.19 -25.99 7.82
C GLY A 152 0.96 -25.38 7.00
N PRO A 153 1.41 -24.16 7.34
CA PRO A 153 2.35 -23.35 6.53
C PRO A 153 3.75 -23.97 6.37
N ARG A 154 4.11 -24.98 7.17
CA ARG A 154 5.39 -25.71 7.06
C ARG A 154 5.35 -26.86 6.04
N SER A 155 4.22 -27.13 5.40
CA SER A 155 4.06 -28.22 4.43
C SER A 155 3.03 -27.84 3.35
N PRO A 156 3.47 -27.16 2.28
CA PRO A 156 2.56 -26.71 1.21
C PRO A 156 1.85 -27.89 0.56
N GLY A 157 0.58 -27.67 0.20
CA GLY A 157 -0.29 -28.69 -0.35
C GLY A 157 -1.71 -28.16 -0.52
N ILE A 158 -2.57 -29.02 -1.06
CA ILE A 158 -3.96 -28.68 -1.38
C ILE A 158 -4.75 -28.43 -0.09
N ASP A 159 -5.34 -27.24 0.03
CA ASP A 159 -6.24 -26.89 1.11
C ASP A 159 -7.63 -26.59 0.56
N VAL A 160 -8.61 -27.45 0.86
CA VAL A 160 -9.96 -27.38 0.32
C VAL A 160 -10.96 -27.88 1.35
N SER A 161 -11.81 -27.00 1.84
CA SER A 161 -12.80 -27.31 2.87
C SER A 161 -14.22 -26.93 2.46
N GLY A 162 -15.20 -27.58 3.09
CA GLY A 162 -16.62 -27.36 2.86
C GLY A 162 -17.11 -27.77 1.47
N GLY A 163 -18.31 -27.31 1.08
CA GLY A 163 -18.97 -27.74 -0.16
C GLY A 163 -18.12 -27.54 -1.42
N LEU A 164 -18.26 -28.43 -2.40
CA LEU A 164 -17.55 -28.39 -3.69
C LEU A 164 -18.54 -28.35 -4.85
N VAL A 165 -18.22 -27.57 -5.89
CA VAL A 165 -18.94 -27.57 -7.17
C VAL A 165 -17.94 -27.80 -8.28
N HIS A 166 -18.04 -28.94 -8.96
CA HIS A 166 -17.10 -29.34 -9.99
C HIS A 166 -17.60 -28.88 -11.36
N SER A 167 -16.80 -28.10 -12.07
CA SER A 167 -17.03 -27.85 -13.50
C SER A 167 -16.64 -29.08 -14.33
N THR A 168 -17.21 -29.16 -15.54
CA THR A 168 -16.82 -30.15 -16.53
C THR A 168 -15.36 -29.94 -16.92
N PRO A 169 -14.53 -31.01 -16.94
CA PRO A 169 -13.16 -30.90 -17.42
C PRO A 169 -13.13 -30.42 -18.87
N GLY A 170 -12.44 -29.31 -19.12
CA GLY A 170 -12.16 -28.82 -20.47
C GLY A 170 -10.84 -29.38 -21.00
N ASP A 171 -10.53 -29.05 -22.25
CA ASP A 171 -9.31 -29.56 -22.89
C ASP A 171 -8.02 -29.07 -22.25
N ASN A 172 -8.00 -27.83 -21.74
CA ASN A 172 -6.79 -27.22 -21.19
C ASN A 172 -6.90 -26.90 -19.68
N GLY A 173 -7.96 -27.37 -19.02
CA GLY A 173 -8.07 -27.24 -17.59
C GLY A 173 -9.43 -27.58 -17.00
N GLN A 174 -9.52 -27.47 -15.69
CA GLN A 174 -10.72 -27.75 -14.90
C GLN A 174 -10.79 -26.81 -13.70
N VAL A 175 -12.01 -26.36 -13.35
CA VAL A 175 -12.28 -25.57 -12.13
C VAL A 175 -13.11 -26.38 -11.16
N VAL A 176 -12.77 -26.32 -9.88
CA VAL A 176 -13.63 -26.79 -8.79
C VAL A 176 -13.81 -25.66 -7.79
N TRP A 177 -15.03 -25.14 -7.67
CA TRP A 177 -15.34 -24.12 -6.66
C TRP A 177 -15.45 -24.77 -5.28
N CYS A 178 -14.96 -24.09 -4.25
CA CYS A 178 -14.93 -24.59 -2.87
C CYS A 178 -15.30 -23.53 -1.84
N ALA A 179 -15.88 -23.96 -0.71
CA ALA A 179 -16.29 -23.05 0.36
C ALA A 179 -15.11 -22.37 1.08
N GLY A 180 -13.99 -23.07 1.21
CA GLY A 180 -12.78 -22.54 1.84
C GLY A 180 -11.52 -23.17 1.28
N GLY A 181 -10.41 -22.44 1.42
CA GLY A 181 -9.14 -22.80 0.78
C GLY A 181 -9.15 -22.49 -0.72
N GLY A 182 -8.35 -23.21 -1.48
CA GLY A 182 -8.17 -23.04 -2.92
C GLY A 182 -6.84 -23.64 -3.37
N GLY A 183 -6.50 -23.47 -4.65
CA GLY A 183 -5.18 -23.88 -5.13
C GLY A 183 -5.02 -23.92 -6.64
N LEU A 184 -3.76 -23.94 -7.06
CA LEU A 184 -3.36 -24.16 -8.44
C LEU A 184 -2.80 -25.57 -8.58
N LEU A 185 -3.33 -26.33 -9.53
CA LEU A 185 -2.83 -27.63 -9.93
C LEU A 185 -2.26 -27.54 -11.36
N VAL A 186 -1.20 -28.29 -11.61
CA VAL A 186 -0.67 -28.53 -12.96
C VAL A 186 -0.67 -30.03 -13.19
N ASP A 187 -1.44 -30.47 -14.19
CA ASP A 187 -1.66 -31.88 -14.50
C ASP A 187 -2.13 -32.68 -13.26
N GLY A 188 -2.96 -32.04 -12.42
CA GLY A 188 -3.54 -32.64 -11.22
C GLY A 188 -2.72 -32.51 -9.94
N ILE A 189 -1.48 -32.05 -10.03
CA ILE A 189 -0.55 -31.94 -8.89
C ILE A 189 -0.44 -30.48 -8.44
N HIS A 190 -0.47 -30.26 -7.14
CA HIS A 190 -0.31 -28.93 -6.53
C HIS A 190 0.99 -28.25 -6.95
N ALA A 191 0.88 -27.00 -7.41
CA ALA A 191 2.01 -26.14 -7.72
C ALA A 191 1.79 -24.77 -7.06
N ALA A 192 2.81 -24.28 -6.35
CA ALA A 192 2.80 -22.94 -5.80
C ALA A 192 2.89 -21.89 -6.93
N PRO A 193 2.20 -20.75 -6.79
CA PRO A 193 2.32 -19.64 -7.73
C PRO A 193 3.76 -19.07 -7.76
N PRO A 194 4.12 -18.28 -8.78
CA PRO A 194 5.45 -17.70 -8.87
C PRO A 194 5.71 -16.78 -7.67
N ILE A 195 6.82 -16.96 -6.96
CA ILE A 195 7.26 -16.04 -5.91
C ILE A 195 7.98 -14.87 -6.61
N PRO A 196 7.49 -13.62 -6.54
CA PRO A 196 8.23 -12.48 -7.07
C PRO A 196 9.60 -12.37 -6.36
N ARG A 197 10.68 -12.13 -7.12
CA ARG A 197 12.00 -11.92 -6.50
C ARG A 197 11.95 -10.72 -5.57
N GLY A 198 12.20 -10.94 -4.28
CA GLY A 198 12.19 -9.89 -3.25
C GLY A 198 10.85 -9.70 -2.52
N ALA A 199 9.80 -10.43 -2.90
CA ALA A 199 8.55 -10.45 -2.13
C ALA A 199 8.67 -11.38 -0.91
N ASP A 200 7.99 -11.00 0.18
CA ASP A 200 7.89 -11.84 1.38
C ASP A 200 7.25 -13.19 0.99
N PRO A 201 7.87 -14.35 1.30
CA PRO A 201 7.27 -15.66 1.05
C PRO A 201 5.85 -15.81 1.65
N ALA A 202 5.47 -15.03 2.66
CA ALA A 202 4.09 -14.97 3.16
C ALA A 202 3.08 -14.40 2.15
N SER A 203 3.52 -13.59 1.18
CA SER A 203 2.67 -13.04 0.11
C SER A 203 2.50 -13.98 -1.09
N ALA A 204 3.28 -15.07 -1.16
CA ALA A 204 3.17 -16.06 -2.24
C ALA A 204 1.86 -16.85 -2.16
N ASP A 205 1.32 -17.07 -0.96
CA ASP A 205 0.01 -17.72 -0.76
C ASP A 205 -1.15 -16.87 -1.33
N SER A 206 -0.96 -15.57 -1.56
CA SER A 206 -1.99 -14.64 -2.04
C SER A 206 -2.36 -14.78 -3.52
N LEU A 207 -1.61 -15.57 -4.30
CA LEU A 207 -1.87 -15.80 -5.72
C LEU A 207 -2.67 -17.08 -6.00
N ALA A 208 -2.89 -17.95 -5.01
CA ALA A 208 -3.80 -19.07 -5.15
C ALA A 208 -5.25 -18.57 -5.08
N PRO A 209 -6.13 -18.92 -6.04
CA PRO A 209 -7.50 -18.41 -6.06
C PRO A 209 -8.27 -18.95 -4.84
N MET A 210 -8.50 -18.10 -3.84
CA MET A 210 -9.32 -18.50 -2.69
C MET A 210 -10.76 -18.73 -3.15
N GLY A 211 -11.35 -19.85 -2.74
CA GLY A 211 -12.68 -20.27 -3.15
C GLY A 211 -12.71 -21.12 -4.43
N ALA A 212 -11.56 -21.41 -5.05
CA ALA A 212 -11.50 -22.31 -6.20
C ALA A 212 -10.19 -23.10 -6.27
N VAL A 213 -10.27 -24.30 -6.85
CA VAL A 213 -9.12 -25.07 -7.32
C VAL A 213 -9.11 -25.04 -8.83
N VAL A 214 -8.01 -24.59 -9.42
CA VAL A 214 -7.84 -24.50 -10.88
C VAL A 214 -6.74 -25.46 -11.29
N ASN A 215 -7.08 -26.42 -12.16
CA ASN A 215 -6.14 -27.37 -12.73
C ASN A 215 -5.81 -26.96 -14.16
N LEU A 216 -4.56 -26.57 -14.40
CA LEU A 216 -4.03 -26.30 -15.74
C LEU A 216 -3.50 -27.60 -16.34
N THR A 217 -3.93 -27.92 -17.55
CA THR A 217 -3.55 -29.17 -18.22
C THR A 217 -3.15 -28.91 -19.67
N ARG A 218 -2.45 -29.88 -20.26
CA ARG A 218 -2.15 -29.92 -21.70
C ARG A 218 -1.46 -28.63 -22.18
N ASN A 219 -2.05 -27.92 -23.15
CA ASN A 219 -1.44 -26.76 -23.78
C ASN A 219 -1.31 -25.54 -22.84
N TRP A 220 -1.98 -25.56 -21.68
CA TRP A 220 -1.92 -24.48 -20.70
C TRP A 220 -1.00 -24.80 -19.51
N SER A 221 -0.36 -25.98 -19.51
CA SER A 221 0.63 -26.37 -18.51
C SER A 221 1.83 -25.42 -18.55
N PRO A 222 2.16 -24.73 -17.44
CA PRO A 222 3.19 -23.70 -17.43
C PRO A 222 4.61 -24.25 -17.33
N GLN A 223 5.60 -23.37 -17.46
CA GLN A 223 6.95 -23.65 -16.99
C GLN A 223 6.99 -23.77 -15.46
N LEU A 224 7.61 -24.84 -14.95
CA LEU A 224 7.74 -25.15 -13.54
C LEU A 224 9.22 -25.20 -13.13
N THR A 225 9.49 -25.06 -11.84
CA THR A 225 10.78 -25.41 -11.23
C THR A 225 11.14 -26.89 -11.47
N VAL A 226 12.42 -27.23 -11.29
CA VAL A 226 12.93 -28.60 -11.50
C VAL A 226 12.24 -29.59 -10.55
N ASP A 227 11.99 -29.19 -9.30
CA ASP A 227 11.25 -29.97 -8.31
C ASP A 227 9.72 -29.95 -8.54
N ARG A 228 9.24 -29.22 -9.55
CA ARG A 228 7.83 -29.01 -9.90
C ARG A 228 6.99 -28.41 -8.76
N ALA A 229 7.62 -27.80 -7.77
CA ALA A 229 6.93 -27.22 -6.63
C ALA A 229 6.31 -25.85 -6.94
N SER A 230 6.85 -25.09 -7.90
CA SER A 230 6.34 -23.75 -8.23
C SER A 230 6.34 -23.42 -9.73
N VAL A 231 5.48 -22.47 -10.09
CA VAL A 231 5.31 -21.94 -11.45
C VAL A 231 6.30 -20.81 -11.72
N LEU A 232 6.87 -20.77 -12.94
CA LEU A 232 7.87 -19.79 -13.37
C LEU A 232 7.34 -18.71 -14.32
N GLU A 233 6.13 -18.88 -14.87
CA GLU A 233 5.48 -17.93 -15.79
C GLU A 233 4.20 -17.35 -15.19
N ASP A 234 3.75 -16.20 -15.69
CA ASP A 234 2.46 -15.63 -15.31
C ASP A 234 1.31 -16.43 -15.95
N VAL A 235 0.52 -17.09 -15.10
CA VAL A 235 -0.65 -17.91 -15.49
C VAL A 235 -1.98 -17.22 -15.21
N SER A 236 -1.98 -16.03 -14.58
CA SER A 236 -3.21 -15.35 -14.18
C SER A 236 -4.22 -15.15 -15.31
N PRO A 237 -3.82 -14.78 -16.55
CA PRO A 237 -4.79 -14.64 -17.66
C PRO A 237 -5.50 -15.96 -18.02
N ARG A 238 -4.82 -17.11 -17.87
CA ARG A 238 -5.40 -18.44 -18.15
C ARG A 238 -6.31 -18.88 -17.01
N VAL A 239 -5.89 -18.64 -15.78
CA VAL A 239 -6.66 -18.94 -14.56
C VAL A 239 -7.95 -18.12 -14.52
N GLU A 240 -7.87 -16.80 -14.74
CA GLU A 240 -9.05 -15.92 -14.80
C GLU A 240 -10.04 -16.39 -15.86
N ARG A 241 -9.56 -16.77 -17.06
CA ARG A 241 -10.44 -17.27 -18.13
C ARG A 241 -11.19 -18.54 -17.71
N LEU A 242 -10.50 -19.54 -17.15
CA LEU A 242 -11.15 -20.78 -16.68
C LEU A 242 -12.19 -20.49 -15.60
N LEU A 243 -11.85 -19.62 -14.64
CA LEU A 243 -12.77 -19.24 -13.57
C LEU A 243 -14.01 -18.54 -14.13
N THR A 244 -13.84 -17.59 -15.06
CA THR A 244 -14.96 -16.90 -15.71
C THR A 244 -15.86 -17.87 -16.48
N ASP A 245 -15.28 -18.78 -17.26
CA ASP A 245 -16.03 -19.79 -18.02
C ASP A 245 -16.81 -20.76 -17.10
N ALA A 246 -16.34 -20.96 -15.86
CA ALA A 246 -16.95 -21.84 -14.87
C ALA A 246 -18.01 -21.15 -13.98
N ILE A 247 -18.27 -19.85 -14.14
CA ILE A 247 -19.28 -19.10 -13.35
C ILE A 247 -20.70 -19.67 -13.52
N PRO A 248 -21.20 -19.97 -14.72
CA PRO A 248 -22.55 -20.51 -14.89
C PRO A 248 -22.80 -21.76 -14.04
N VAL A 249 -21.83 -22.68 -13.98
CA VAL A 249 -21.92 -23.91 -13.18
C VAL A 249 -22.05 -23.63 -11.68
N LEU A 250 -21.33 -22.62 -11.18
CA LEU A 250 -21.44 -22.18 -9.78
C LEU A 250 -22.83 -21.65 -9.46
N LEU A 251 -23.36 -20.80 -10.35
CA LEU A 251 -24.64 -20.13 -10.16
C LEU A 251 -25.84 -21.05 -10.42
N GLU A 252 -25.73 -22.06 -11.28
CA GLU A 252 -26.75 -23.10 -11.44
C GLU A 252 -26.84 -23.98 -10.18
N ALA A 253 -25.70 -24.29 -9.56
CA ALA A 253 -25.65 -25.11 -8.35
C ALA A 253 -26.15 -24.36 -7.09
N MET A 254 -26.06 -23.02 -7.06
CA MET A 254 -26.38 -22.16 -5.90
C MET A 254 -25.93 -22.75 -4.56
N PRO A 255 -24.63 -23.05 -4.39
CA PRO A 255 -24.16 -23.69 -3.18
C PRO A 255 -24.33 -22.78 -1.96
N THR A 256 -24.56 -23.36 -0.78
CA THR A 256 -24.79 -22.60 0.46
C THR A 256 -23.58 -21.77 0.92
N PHE A 257 -22.38 -22.07 0.42
CA PHE A 257 -21.18 -21.28 0.69
C PHE A 257 -21.08 -20.01 -0.15
N LEU A 258 -21.87 -19.87 -1.23
CA LEU A 258 -21.96 -18.65 -2.03
C LEU A 258 -22.65 -17.56 -1.22
N THR A 259 -21.85 -16.91 -0.39
CA THR A 259 -22.25 -15.86 0.53
C THR A 259 -21.46 -14.60 0.22
N ARG A 260 -21.91 -13.47 0.76
CA ARG A 260 -21.14 -12.22 0.68
C ARG A 260 -19.71 -12.37 1.16
N LEU A 261 -19.47 -12.99 2.31
CA LEU A 261 -18.11 -13.13 2.84
C LEU A 261 -17.22 -13.96 1.90
N TRP A 262 -17.76 -15.04 1.34
CA TRP A 262 -17.04 -15.85 0.36
C TRP A 262 -16.68 -15.05 -0.90
N LEU A 263 -17.63 -14.26 -1.44
CA LEU A 263 -17.39 -13.43 -2.62
C LEU A 263 -16.34 -12.35 -2.35
N LEU A 264 -16.31 -11.79 -1.14
CA LEU A 264 -15.29 -10.82 -0.72
C LEU A 264 -13.89 -11.46 -0.57
N ASN A 265 -13.81 -12.68 -0.03
CA ASN A 265 -12.54 -13.42 0.04
C ASN A 265 -12.01 -13.75 -1.36
N LEU A 266 -12.89 -14.15 -2.28
CA LEU A 266 -12.53 -14.34 -3.69
C LEU A 266 -12.06 -13.03 -4.31
N ALA A 267 -12.76 -11.91 -4.06
CA ALA A 267 -12.36 -10.60 -4.57
C ALA A 267 -10.98 -10.15 -4.07
N GLY A 268 -10.54 -10.61 -2.90
CA GLY A 268 -9.19 -10.35 -2.38
C GLY A 268 -8.06 -11.07 -3.13
N THR A 269 -8.36 -12.15 -3.87
CA THR A 269 -7.36 -12.91 -4.65
C THR A 269 -7.55 -12.78 -6.15
N VAL A 270 -8.79 -12.80 -6.64
CA VAL A 270 -9.14 -12.67 -8.06
C VAL A 270 -10.33 -11.68 -8.26
N PRO A 271 -10.09 -10.37 -8.11
CA PRO A 271 -11.13 -9.33 -8.15
C PRO A 271 -11.98 -9.33 -9.43
N SER A 272 -11.36 -9.60 -10.59
CA SER A 272 -12.04 -9.65 -11.89
C SER A 272 -13.10 -10.75 -11.97
N VAL A 273 -12.82 -11.91 -11.38
CA VAL A 273 -13.76 -13.05 -11.33
C VAL A 273 -14.89 -12.78 -10.35
N ALA A 274 -14.61 -12.20 -9.19
CA ALA A 274 -15.66 -11.83 -8.23
C ALA A 274 -16.65 -10.82 -8.84
N ASP A 275 -16.14 -9.82 -9.56
CA ASP A 275 -16.96 -8.89 -10.34
C ASP A 275 -17.81 -9.59 -11.41
N ALA A 276 -17.23 -10.55 -12.13
CA ALA A 276 -17.95 -11.32 -13.14
C ALA A 276 -19.08 -12.16 -12.51
N ILE A 277 -18.85 -12.79 -11.34
CA ILE A 277 -19.88 -13.50 -10.60
C ILE A 277 -21.01 -12.53 -10.21
N ALA A 278 -20.67 -11.38 -9.63
CA ALA A 278 -21.65 -10.38 -9.23
C ALA A 278 -22.47 -9.85 -10.43
N ALA A 279 -21.82 -9.65 -11.59
CA ALA A 279 -22.49 -9.23 -12.82
C ALA A 279 -23.47 -10.30 -13.33
N VAL A 280 -23.06 -11.56 -13.42
CA VAL A 280 -23.96 -12.64 -13.86
C VAL A 280 -25.12 -12.84 -12.88
N MET A 281 -24.87 -12.71 -11.56
CA MET A 281 -25.95 -12.75 -10.56
C MET A 281 -26.95 -11.60 -10.76
N ALA A 282 -26.48 -10.38 -11.04
CA ALA A 282 -27.34 -9.24 -11.36
C ALA A 282 -28.16 -9.49 -12.63
N ASP A 283 -27.52 -9.96 -13.71
CA ASP A 283 -28.18 -10.24 -14.99
C ASP A 283 -29.24 -11.35 -14.87
N TRP A 284 -28.98 -12.36 -14.04
CA TRP A 284 -29.89 -13.49 -13.80
C TRP A 284 -30.91 -13.21 -12.68
N ASN A 285 -30.89 -12.02 -12.08
CA ASN A 285 -31.73 -11.64 -10.92
C ASN A 285 -31.61 -12.62 -9.73
N ILE A 286 -30.41 -13.15 -9.50
CA ILE A 286 -30.10 -14.03 -8.37
C ILE A 286 -29.68 -13.16 -7.19
N PRO A 287 -30.45 -13.13 -6.09
CA PRO A 287 -30.03 -12.40 -4.90
C PRO A 287 -28.89 -13.11 -4.18
N LEU A 288 -27.98 -12.34 -3.60
CA LEU A 288 -26.87 -12.86 -2.80
C LEU A 288 -27.32 -13.10 -1.35
N PRO A 289 -27.13 -14.31 -0.79
CA PRO A 289 -27.35 -14.55 0.63
C PRO A 289 -26.37 -13.75 1.50
N THR A 290 -26.93 -12.99 2.45
CA THR A 290 -26.19 -12.23 3.46
C THR A 290 -26.64 -12.62 4.86
N THR A 291 -25.86 -12.22 5.88
CA THR A 291 -26.19 -12.50 7.30
C THR A 291 -27.50 -11.84 7.76
N ASP A 292 -28.01 -10.89 6.98
CA ASP A 292 -29.16 -10.07 7.28
C ASP A 292 -30.34 -10.24 6.30
N GLY A 293 -30.21 -11.10 5.29
CA GLY A 293 -31.26 -11.39 4.32
C GLY A 293 -30.74 -11.76 2.93
N LEU A 294 -31.49 -11.34 1.91
CA LEU A 294 -31.14 -11.48 0.50
C LEU A 294 -30.80 -10.10 -0.05
N THR A 295 -29.61 -9.94 -0.62
CA THR A 295 -29.17 -8.70 -1.27
C THR A 295 -29.45 -8.76 -2.76
N ASP A 296 -30.15 -7.75 -3.28
CA ASP A 296 -30.36 -7.59 -4.72
C ASP A 296 -29.05 -7.14 -5.41
N MET A 297 -28.51 -8.02 -6.26
CA MET A 297 -27.26 -7.77 -6.96
C MET A 297 -27.38 -6.74 -8.09
N ALA A 298 -28.58 -6.51 -8.62
CA ALA A 298 -28.80 -5.58 -9.71
C ALA A 298 -28.84 -4.11 -9.25
N SER A 299 -29.42 -3.85 -8.07
CA SER A 299 -29.57 -2.49 -7.52
C SER A 299 -28.58 -2.17 -6.39
N ILE A 300 -28.31 -3.11 -5.48
CA ILE A 300 -27.39 -2.92 -4.34
C ILE A 300 -25.98 -3.34 -4.70
N GLY A 301 -25.84 -4.50 -5.34
CA GLY A 301 -24.56 -5.14 -5.62
C GLY A 301 -23.83 -5.58 -4.35
N CYS A 302 -22.50 -5.70 -4.41
CA CYS A 302 -21.67 -6.09 -3.28
C CYS A 302 -20.61 -5.03 -2.99
N PHE A 303 -20.87 -4.13 -2.04
CA PHE A 303 -19.88 -3.15 -1.61
C PHE A 303 -19.24 -3.56 -0.28
N PRO A 304 -17.94 -3.88 -0.24
CA PRO A 304 -17.31 -4.44 0.95
C PRO A 304 -17.49 -3.55 2.19
N SER A 305 -17.37 -2.22 2.03
CA SER A 305 -17.48 -1.26 3.13
C SER A 305 -18.91 -1.04 3.68
N ASP A 306 -19.98 -1.59 3.07
CA ASP A 306 -21.32 -1.44 3.65
C ASP A 306 -21.39 -2.02 5.08
N THR A 307 -20.59 -3.04 5.42
CA THR A 307 -20.56 -3.63 6.76
C THR A 307 -20.13 -2.65 7.85
N VAL A 308 -19.35 -1.63 7.48
CA VAL A 308 -18.87 -0.59 8.39
C VAL A 308 -19.66 0.71 8.25
N LEU A 309 -20.17 0.99 7.05
CA LEU A 309 -20.98 2.17 6.80
C LEU A 309 -22.38 2.07 7.42
N ILE A 310 -22.95 0.86 7.53
CA ILE A 310 -24.32 0.63 7.99
C ILE A 310 -24.31 -0.08 9.35
N HIS A 311 -24.86 0.57 10.38
CA HIS A 311 -24.78 0.12 11.78
C HIS A 311 -25.42 -1.26 12.00
N ARG A 312 -26.55 -1.55 11.36
CA ARG A 312 -27.24 -2.86 11.43
C ARG A 312 -26.33 -4.00 10.97
N LEU A 313 -25.51 -3.75 9.94
CA LEU A 313 -24.54 -4.70 9.42
C LEU A 313 -23.32 -4.81 10.36
N SER A 314 -22.86 -3.70 10.95
CA SER A 314 -21.72 -3.68 11.87
C SER A 314 -21.97 -4.47 13.17
N LEU A 315 -23.14 -4.31 13.80
CA LEU A 315 -23.47 -4.96 15.08
C LEU A 315 -23.45 -6.50 15.04
N ARG A 316 -23.61 -7.09 13.85
CA ARG A 316 -23.68 -8.54 13.64
C ARG A 316 -22.38 -9.13 13.09
N ALA A 317 -21.44 -8.30 12.64
CA ALA A 317 -20.09 -8.68 12.25
C ALA A 317 -19.15 -8.90 13.46
N ARG A 318 -19.65 -9.48 14.57
CA ARG A 318 -18.86 -9.69 15.80
C ARG A 318 -17.61 -10.52 15.48
N GLY A 319 -16.43 -9.94 15.67
CA GLY A 319 -15.14 -10.60 15.49
C GLY A 319 -14.13 -9.85 14.61
N VAL A 320 -14.53 -8.75 13.96
CA VAL A 320 -13.60 -7.85 13.27
C VAL A 320 -13.53 -6.54 14.06
N ASP A 321 -12.63 -6.49 15.04
CA ASP A 321 -12.16 -5.22 15.61
C ASP A 321 -11.30 -4.53 14.55
N GLU A 322 -11.94 -3.91 13.56
CA GLU A 322 -11.27 -2.84 12.82
C GLU A 322 -11.84 -1.50 13.27
N PRO A 323 -11.07 -0.70 14.02
CA PRO A 323 -11.35 0.72 14.10
C PRO A 323 -11.07 1.31 12.71
N MET A 324 -12.06 1.30 11.83
CA MET A 324 -12.03 2.02 10.54
C MET A 324 -12.14 3.55 10.74
N SER A 325 -11.43 4.10 11.73
CA SER A 325 -11.43 5.54 12.05
C SER A 325 -10.73 6.42 10.99
N GLY A 326 -10.21 5.83 9.90
CA GLY A 326 -9.48 6.55 8.86
C GLY A 326 -10.19 6.69 7.50
N ARG A 327 -11.14 5.81 7.12
CA ARG A 327 -11.64 5.80 5.73
C ARG A 327 -12.64 6.91 5.43
N ARG A 328 -12.24 7.90 4.63
CA ARG A 328 -13.09 9.02 4.20
C ARG A 328 -13.67 8.78 2.79
N PHE A 329 -14.97 8.45 2.69
CA PHE A 329 -15.70 8.40 1.41
C PHE A 329 -16.30 9.78 1.02
N PRO A 330 -16.30 10.18 -0.27
CA PRO A 330 -16.98 11.38 -0.77
C PRO A 330 -18.50 11.37 -0.54
N GLU A 331 -19.16 12.54 -0.60
CA GLU A 331 -20.61 12.64 -0.37
C GLU A 331 -21.42 11.80 -1.35
N HIS A 332 -21.06 11.81 -2.64
CA HIS A 332 -21.81 11.11 -3.68
C HIS A 332 -21.70 9.58 -3.55
N ILE A 333 -20.59 9.05 -3.03
CA ILE A 333 -20.43 7.61 -2.74
C ILE A 333 -21.30 7.20 -1.56
N LEU A 334 -21.32 8.00 -0.49
CA LEU A 334 -22.20 7.74 0.66
C LEU A 334 -23.68 7.84 0.26
N LEU A 335 -24.02 8.83 -0.57
CA LEU A 335 -25.37 9.03 -1.07
C LEU A 335 -25.80 7.89 -2.01
N TRP A 336 -24.90 7.44 -2.88
CA TRP A 336 -25.10 6.27 -3.73
C TRP A 336 -25.43 5.02 -2.92
N ARG A 337 -24.64 4.72 -1.88
CA ARG A 337 -24.92 3.56 -1.01
C ARG A 337 -26.23 3.73 -0.24
N LEU A 338 -26.55 4.93 0.25
CA LEU A 338 -27.82 5.22 0.91
C LEU A 338 -29.02 4.97 -0.02
N ILE A 339 -28.95 5.44 -1.26
CA ILE A 339 -30.00 5.24 -2.27
C ILE A 339 -30.11 3.76 -2.66
N ALA A 340 -29.00 3.05 -2.78
CA ALA A 340 -28.99 1.63 -3.09
C ALA A 340 -29.71 0.79 -2.02
N HIS A 341 -29.44 1.05 -0.74
CA HIS A 341 -30.04 0.28 0.38
C HIS A 341 -31.46 0.71 0.75
N CYS A 342 -31.75 2.01 0.69
CA CYS A 342 -33.01 2.55 1.21
C CYS A 342 -33.97 3.05 0.10
N GLY A 343 -33.54 3.01 -1.16
CA GLY A 343 -34.26 3.57 -2.30
C GLY A 343 -34.25 5.11 -2.31
N THR A 344 -34.83 5.69 -3.36
CA THR A 344 -34.89 7.16 -3.52
C THR A 344 -35.82 7.88 -2.54
N ARG A 345 -36.61 7.15 -1.75
CA ARG A 345 -37.54 7.71 -0.75
C ARG A 345 -36.83 8.44 0.39
N VAL A 346 -35.57 8.11 0.67
CA VAL A 346 -34.74 8.81 1.66
C VAL A 346 -34.43 10.26 1.31
N LEU A 347 -34.70 10.66 0.06
CA LEU A 347 -34.52 12.02 -0.46
C LEU A 347 -35.80 12.89 -0.34
N ASP A 348 -36.93 12.34 0.14
CA ASP A 348 -38.20 13.05 0.45
C ASP A 348 -38.67 14.08 -0.60
N GLY A 349 -38.57 13.73 -1.89
CA GLY A 349 -39.10 14.56 -3.01
C GLY A 349 -38.08 15.49 -3.67
N LEU A 350 -36.82 15.48 -3.22
CA LEU A 350 -35.70 16.07 -3.94
C LEU A 350 -35.48 15.26 -5.24
N ALA A 351 -35.87 15.86 -6.37
CA ALA A 351 -36.14 15.20 -7.65
C ALA A 351 -34.98 14.30 -8.15
N THR A 352 -35.21 12.99 -8.20
CA THR A 352 -34.30 12.01 -8.86
C THR A 352 -34.97 11.19 -9.96
N GLY A 353 -36.29 11.36 -10.18
CA GLY A 353 -37.04 10.46 -11.06
C GLY A 353 -36.98 9.00 -10.59
N THR A 354 -37.33 8.06 -11.45
CA THR A 354 -37.26 6.61 -11.20
C THR A 354 -35.92 6.02 -11.65
N ARG A 355 -34.80 6.66 -11.29
CA ARG A 355 -33.46 6.19 -11.68
C ARG A 355 -32.98 5.10 -10.71
N THR A 356 -32.41 4.03 -11.27
CA THR A 356 -31.83 2.93 -10.49
C THR A 356 -30.33 3.17 -10.30
N PRO A 357 -29.80 3.11 -9.06
CA PRO A 357 -28.36 3.24 -8.84
C PRO A 357 -27.61 2.08 -9.49
N ALA A 358 -26.40 2.36 -9.98
CA ALA A 358 -25.51 1.30 -10.49
C ALA A 358 -25.12 0.36 -9.34
N PRO A 359 -25.03 -0.96 -9.57
CA PRO A 359 -24.64 -1.89 -8.52
C PRO A 359 -23.18 -1.72 -8.14
N ALA A 360 -22.88 -1.91 -6.85
CA ALA A 360 -21.50 -1.99 -6.39
C ALA A 360 -20.87 -3.31 -6.81
N ARG A 361 -19.58 -3.25 -7.12
CA ARG A 361 -18.77 -4.40 -7.51
C ARG A 361 -17.90 -4.86 -6.34
N PRO A 362 -17.68 -6.17 -6.17
CA PRO A 362 -16.75 -6.68 -5.16
C PRO A 362 -15.37 -6.01 -5.21
N SER A 363 -14.83 -5.76 -6.41
CA SER A 363 -13.54 -5.09 -6.58
C SER A 363 -13.52 -3.60 -6.25
N ASP A 364 -14.68 -2.99 -5.95
CA ASP A 364 -14.72 -1.57 -5.61
C ASP A 364 -13.93 -1.27 -4.32
N SER A 365 -13.74 -2.22 -3.38
CA SER A 365 -12.84 -1.99 -2.23
C SER A 365 -11.41 -1.67 -2.64
N VAL A 366 -10.89 -2.31 -3.69
CA VAL A 366 -9.51 -2.08 -4.14
C VAL A 366 -9.35 -0.63 -4.62
N LEU A 367 -10.38 -0.04 -5.22
CA LEU A 367 -10.41 1.37 -5.64
C LEU A 367 -10.29 2.31 -4.43
N PHE A 368 -10.89 1.96 -3.29
CA PHE A 368 -10.95 2.84 -2.12
C PHE A 368 -9.86 2.57 -1.08
N ASP A 369 -9.33 1.35 -0.98
CA ASP A 369 -8.29 0.98 -0.01
C ASP A 369 -6.95 1.65 -0.33
N LEU A 370 -6.66 1.80 -1.62
CA LEU A 370 -5.41 2.38 -2.12
C LEU A 370 -5.49 3.92 -2.24
N ASP A 371 -6.65 4.46 -2.62
CA ASP A 371 -6.90 5.92 -2.73
C ASP A 371 -6.68 6.66 -1.39
N GLN A 372 -6.89 5.99 -0.26
CA GLN A 372 -6.78 6.59 1.08
C GLN A 372 -5.33 6.84 1.54
N GLY A 373 -4.38 6.00 1.09
CA GLY A 373 -2.95 6.21 1.36
C GLY A 373 -2.32 7.29 0.46
N ASP A 374 -3.04 7.71 -0.58
CA ASP A 374 -2.55 8.58 -1.65
C ASP A 374 -3.02 10.05 -1.51
N PHE A 375 -3.83 10.40 -0.51
CA PHE A 375 -4.17 11.79 -0.17
C PHE A 375 -2.95 12.67 0.21
N LEU A 376 -1.75 12.09 0.22
CA LEU A 376 -0.47 12.77 0.37
C LEU A 376 0.16 13.22 -0.96
N ASP A 377 -0.49 12.98 -2.12
CA ASP A 377 -0.02 13.53 -3.41
C ASP A 377 -0.30 15.05 -3.47
N GLU A 378 0.66 15.84 -2.95
CA GLU A 378 0.71 17.29 -3.06
C GLU A 378 0.62 17.74 -4.53
N GLY A 379 -0.58 18.09 -4.99
CA GLY A 379 -0.82 18.59 -6.35
C GLY A 379 -2.06 18.03 -7.04
N SER A 380 -2.65 16.94 -6.53
CA SER A 380 -3.91 16.42 -7.04
C SER A 380 -5.08 17.32 -6.62
N LEU A 381 -5.90 17.74 -7.58
CA LEU A 381 -7.15 18.46 -7.29
C LEU A 381 -8.04 17.57 -6.40
N PRO A 382 -8.74 18.12 -5.39
CA PRO A 382 -9.72 17.37 -4.61
C PRO A 382 -10.72 16.63 -5.53
N GLY A 383 -10.81 15.31 -5.38
CA GLY A 383 -11.70 14.45 -6.19
C GLY A 383 -11.16 14.02 -7.56
N ALA A 384 -9.85 14.18 -7.83
CA ALA A 384 -9.20 13.60 -9.00
C ALA A 384 -8.26 12.44 -8.61
N VAL A 385 -8.33 11.33 -9.35
CA VAL A 385 -7.48 10.15 -9.16
C VAL A 385 -6.17 10.36 -9.91
N ALA A 386 -5.05 10.30 -9.18
CA ALA A 386 -3.72 10.41 -9.76
C ALA A 386 -3.39 9.16 -10.62
N PRO A 387 -2.63 9.29 -11.73
CA PRO A 387 -2.25 8.15 -12.55
C PRO A 387 -1.55 7.02 -11.82
N ARG A 388 -0.75 7.32 -10.79
CA ARG A 388 -0.10 6.29 -9.97
C ARG A 388 -1.13 5.43 -9.25
N THR A 389 -2.11 6.06 -8.59
CA THR A 389 -3.23 5.36 -7.93
C THR A 389 -3.98 4.51 -8.94
N LEU A 390 -4.26 5.06 -10.12
CA LEU A 390 -4.92 4.34 -11.20
C LEU A 390 -4.13 3.10 -11.66
N ALA A 391 -2.82 3.23 -11.88
CA ALA A 391 -1.93 2.13 -12.26
C ALA A 391 -1.84 1.05 -11.17
N ARG A 392 -1.72 1.48 -9.91
CA ARG A 392 -1.64 0.57 -8.76
C ARG A 392 -2.93 -0.20 -8.56
N VAL A 393 -4.08 0.47 -8.68
CA VAL A 393 -5.39 -0.21 -8.61
C VAL A 393 -5.58 -1.12 -9.81
N ALA A 394 -5.15 -0.75 -11.02
CA ALA A 394 -5.18 -1.65 -12.17
C ALA A 394 -4.38 -2.93 -11.93
N MET A 395 -3.18 -2.81 -11.35
CA MET A 395 -2.35 -3.95 -10.96
C MET A 395 -3.04 -4.80 -9.88
N SER A 396 -3.46 -4.20 -8.77
CA SER A 396 -4.09 -4.92 -7.64
C SER A 396 -5.46 -5.51 -7.99
N ALA A 397 -6.24 -4.86 -8.85
CA ALA A 397 -7.54 -5.33 -9.29
C ALA A 397 -7.45 -6.38 -10.42
N GLY A 398 -6.27 -6.61 -10.99
CA GLY A 398 -6.11 -7.42 -12.19
C GLY A 398 -6.92 -6.85 -13.36
N LYS A 399 -6.82 -5.55 -13.63
CA LYS A 399 -7.56 -4.90 -14.73
C LYS A 399 -6.63 -4.03 -15.56
N SER A 400 -7.05 -3.69 -16.77
CA SER A 400 -6.37 -2.63 -17.52
C SER A 400 -6.57 -1.28 -16.83
N VAL A 401 -5.61 -0.39 -17.03
CA VAL A 401 -5.70 1.01 -16.58
C VAL A 401 -6.98 1.67 -17.12
N GLY A 402 -7.32 1.41 -18.39
CA GLY A 402 -8.55 1.91 -19.02
C GLY A 402 -9.84 1.40 -18.35
N ALA A 403 -9.90 0.12 -17.97
CA ALA A 403 -11.06 -0.44 -17.27
C ALA A 403 -11.24 0.14 -15.86
N VAL A 404 -10.14 0.36 -15.14
CA VAL A 404 -10.17 1.03 -13.83
C VAL A 404 -10.55 2.50 -13.97
N ALA A 405 -10.02 3.20 -14.97
CA ALA A 405 -10.35 4.60 -15.24
C ALA A 405 -11.85 4.75 -15.55
N HIS A 406 -12.40 3.86 -16.38
CA HIS A 406 -13.83 3.81 -16.65
C HIS A 406 -14.63 3.57 -15.36
N ARG A 407 -14.21 2.64 -14.50
CA ARG A 407 -14.92 2.40 -13.23
C ARG A 407 -14.88 3.60 -12.29
N TYR A 408 -13.75 4.29 -12.13
CA TYR A 408 -13.67 5.53 -11.36
C TYR A 408 -14.61 6.60 -11.91
N ARG A 409 -14.70 6.77 -13.24
CA ARG A 409 -15.66 7.69 -13.87
C ARG A 409 -17.10 7.31 -13.56
N THR A 410 -17.46 6.03 -13.67
CA THR A 410 -18.79 5.53 -13.26
C THR A 410 -19.08 5.88 -11.79
N LEU A 411 -18.06 5.83 -10.93
CA LEU A 411 -18.15 6.17 -9.52
C LEU A 411 -18.18 7.67 -9.23
N GLY A 412 -18.15 8.55 -10.23
CA GLY A 412 -18.19 10.01 -10.04
C GLY A 412 -16.82 10.68 -9.83
N TYR A 413 -15.73 9.92 -9.98
CA TYR A 413 -14.36 10.46 -9.88
C TYR A 413 -13.87 11.03 -11.21
N ARG A 414 -13.02 12.06 -11.11
CA ARG A 414 -12.26 12.57 -12.25
C ARG A 414 -10.91 11.87 -12.31
N ILE A 415 -10.36 11.63 -13.49
CA ILE A 415 -8.97 11.16 -13.65
C ILE A 415 -8.10 12.39 -13.91
N ALA A 416 -6.99 12.55 -13.18
CA ALA A 416 -6.06 13.64 -13.41
C ALA A 416 -5.22 13.41 -14.68
N GLY A 417 -5.04 14.47 -15.49
CA GLY A 417 -4.25 14.44 -16.72
C GLY A 417 -5.05 14.10 -17.99
N ALA A 418 -4.34 13.75 -19.08
CA ALA A 418 -4.98 13.30 -20.31
C ALA A 418 -5.44 11.84 -20.17
N ASP A 419 -6.66 11.60 -20.63
CA ASP A 419 -7.38 10.33 -20.53
C ASP A 419 -6.53 9.17 -21.08
N PRO A 420 -6.22 8.14 -20.29
CA PRO A 420 -5.81 6.84 -20.82
C PRO A 420 -7.03 6.16 -21.47
N ALA A 421 -7.66 6.84 -22.43
CA ALA A 421 -8.76 6.37 -23.25
C ALA A 421 -8.28 5.38 -24.33
N GLY A 422 -6.97 5.16 -24.42
CA GLY A 422 -6.41 4.11 -25.26
C GLY A 422 -6.71 2.73 -24.67
N ASP A 423 -6.97 1.78 -25.56
CA ASP A 423 -7.14 0.36 -25.24
C ASP A 423 -5.77 -0.23 -24.85
N ASP A 424 -5.24 0.17 -23.69
CA ASP A 424 -4.11 -0.53 -23.09
C ASP A 424 -4.62 -1.85 -22.54
N THR A 425 -4.63 -2.86 -23.40
CA THR A 425 -5.06 -4.21 -23.07
C THR A 425 -4.06 -4.91 -22.16
N THR A 426 -2.90 -4.31 -21.88
CA THR A 426 -1.79 -4.99 -21.19
C THR A 426 -1.53 -4.38 -19.81
N ARG A 427 -1.57 -5.23 -18.79
CA ARG A 427 -1.14 -4.89 -17.42
C ARG A 427 0.39 -4.72 -17.43
N GLN A 428 0.92 -3.56 -17.02
CA GLN A 428 2.36 -3.36 -16.86
C GLN A 428 2.70 -3.19 -15.38
N ALA A 429 3.27 -4.23 -14.77
CA ALA A 429 3.64 -4.26 -13.35
C ALA A 429 4.64 -3.15 -12.95
N THR A 430 5.32 -2.54 -13.92
CA THR A 430 6.28 -1.46 -13.72
C THR A 430 5.65 -0.07 -13.67
N ASP A 431 4.38 0.10 -14.06
CA ASP A 431 3.73 1.42 -14.08
C ASP A 431 3.66 2.10 -12.70
N PRO A 432 3.23 1.41 -11.61
CA PRO A 432 3.20 2.05 -10.31
C PRO A 432 4.60 2.54 -9.89
N ILE A 433 5.64 1.78 -10.23
CA ILE A 433 7.04 2.07 -9.91
C ILE A 433 7.49 3.33 -10.64
N ILE A 434 7.34 3.41 -11.97
CA ILE A 434 7.80 4.57 -12.75
C ILE A 434 7.02 5.85 -12.41
N LEU A 435 5.78 5.74 -11.88
CA LEU A 435 4.91 6.86 -11.51
C LEU A 435 5.08 7.31 -10.05
N SER A 436 5.73 6.52 -9.19
CA SER A 436 6.11 6.90 -7.83
C SER A 436 7.32 7.82 -7.87
N ARG A 437 7.33 8.88 -7.06
CA ARG A 437 8.47 9.80 -6.91
C ARG A 437 9.72 9.06 -6.46
N ASP A 438 9.55 8.08 -5.58
CA ASP A 438 10.63 7.37 -4.90
C ASP A 438 10.91 5.99 -5.55
N LEU A 439 10.25 5.70 -6.69
CA LEU A 439 10.39 4.47 -7.48
C LEU A 439 10.12 3.18 -6.71
N ASP A 440 9.22 3.24 -5.73
CA ASP A 440 8.83 2.11 -4.87
C ASP A 440 7.41 1.60 -5.17
N GLY A 441 6.70 2.25 -6.09
CA GLY A 441 5.30 1.97 -6.38
C GLY A 441 4.29 2.54 -5.36
N LEU A 442 4.77 3.24 -4.34
CA LEU A 442 3.99 3.81 -3.25
C LEU A 442 3.82 5.32 -3.42
N ALA A 443 3.08 5.93 -2.50
CA ALA A 443 2.95 7.38 -2.43
C ALA A 443 4.24 8.01 -1.87
N PRO A 444 4.61 9.21 -2.34
CA PRO A 444 3.86 10.05 -3.28
C PRO A 444 4.23 9.79 -4.75
N GLY A 445 3.32 10.15 -5.66
CA GLY A 445 3.55 10.15 -7.10
C GLY A 445 4.36 11.36 -7.59
N ILE A 446 4.77 11.32 -8.86
CA ILE A 446 5.38 12.47 -9.53
C ILE A 446 4.35 13.60 -9.67
N ASP A 447 4.73 14.84 -9.36
CA ASP A 447 3.87 16.02 -9.54
C ASP A 447 3.71 16.37 -11.03
N GLN A 448 2.49 16.23 -11.54
CA GLN A 448 2.15 16.54 -12.94
C GLN A 448 2.24 18.02 -13.32
N ARG A 449 2.27 18.93 -12.35
CA ARG A 449 2.32 20.38 -12.62
C ARG A 449 3.70 20.83 -13.08
N HIS A 450 4.72 19.98 -12.87
CA HIS A 450 6.09 20.26 -13.22
C HIS A 450 6.58 19.24 -14.27
N PRO A 451 7.50 19.64 -15.17
CA PRO A 451 8.12 18.69 -16.08
C PRO A 451 8.84 17.58 -15.31
N VAL A 452 8.74 16.34 -15.79
CA VAL A 452 9.42 15.18 -15.19
C VAL A 452 10.92 15.40 -15.26
N PRO A 453 11.63 15.42 -14.10
CA PRO A 453 13.06 15.64 -14.08
C PRO A 453 13.83 14.52 -14.80
N PRO A 454 14.91 14.83 -15.53
CA PRO A 454 15.79 13.84 -16.16
C PRO A 454 16.25 12.74 -15.19
N GLY A 455 16.59 13.13 -13.95
CA GLY A 455 17.02 12.22 -12.89
C GLY A 455 16.02 11.12 -12.57
N HIS A 456 14.72 11.41 -12.67
CA HIS A 456 13.65 10.44 -12.45
C HIS A 456 13.69 9.32 -13.49
N VAL A 457 13.79 9.68 -14.77
CA VAL A 457 13.84 8.73 -15.89
C VAL A 457 15.12 7.90 -15.86
N ILE A 458 16.26 8.52 -15.55
CA ILE A 458 17.56 7.82 -15.42
C ILE A 458 17.49 6.81 -14.27
N SER A 459 16.99 7.22 -13.11
CA SER A 459 16.87 6.32 -11.95
C SER A 459 15.88 5.18 -12.23
N ALA A 460 14.73 5.47 -12.85
CA ALA A 460 13.76 4.46 -13.26
C ALA A 460 14.34 3.43 -14.24
N HIS A 461 15.23 3.85 -15.15
CA HIS A 461 15.93 2.95 -16.07
C HIS A 461 16.75 1.89 -15.33
N PHE A 462 17.55 2.31 -14.35
CA PHE A 462 18.37 1.39 -13.55
C PHE A 462 17.53 0.54 -12.60
N HIS A 463 16.46 1.09 -12.05
CA HIS A 463 15.58 0.38 -11.12
C HIS A 463 14.76 -0.72 -11.81
N THR A 464 14.26 -0.46 -13.02
CA THR A 464 13.33 -1.36 -13.74
C THR A 464 13.97 -2.17 -14.86
N GLY A 465 15.15 -1.74 -15.35
CA GLY A 465 15.78 -2.28 -16.56
C GLY A 465 15.11 -1.86 -17.88
N ILE A 466 14.06 -1.03 -17.83
CA ILE A 466 13.36 -0.52 -19.01
C ILE A 466 14.19 0.58 -19.66
N LYS A 467 14.27 0.62 -20.99
CA LYS A 467 15.01 1.67 -21.72
C LYS A 467 14.42 3.07 -21.45
N PRO A 468 15.24 4.13 -21.34
CA PRO A 468 14.76 5.49 -21.08
C PRO A 468 13.65 5.95 -22.03
N ASP A 469 13.80 5.70 -23.35
CA ASP A 469 12.80 6.08 -24.36
C ASP A 469 11.42 5.44 -24.09
N LEU A 470 11.39 4.19 -23.63
CA LEU A 470 10.14 3.49 -23.29
C LEU A 470 9.51 4.04 -21.99
N ILE A 471 10.34 4.45 -21.02
CA ILE A 471 9.86 5.12 -19.80
C ILE A 471 9.26 6.47 -20.16
N VAL A 472 9.93 7.25 -21.01
CA VAL A 472 9.45 8.55 -21.51
C VAL A 472 8.12 8.39 -22.27
N ASP A 473 8.02 7.41 -23.16
CA ASP A 473 6.77 7.11 -23.88
C ASP A 473 5.64 6.71 -22.92
N ARG A 474 5.96 5.94 -21.87
CA ARG A 474 4.98 5.53 -20.87
C ARG A 474 4.53 6.70 -19.99
N LEU A 475 5.43 7.56 -19.56
CA LEU A 475 5.10 8.79 -18.83
C LEU A 475 4.26 9.75 -19.70
N ARG A 476 4.60 9.87 -20.99
CA ARG A 476 3.81 10.66 -21.96
C ARG A 476 2.40 10.09 -22.14
N TRP A 477 2.24 8.77 -22.12
CA TRP A 477 0.93 8.12 -22.17
C TRP A 477 0.04 8.49 -20.98
N TYR A 478 0.63 8.67 -19.79
CA TYR A 478 -0.04 9.23 -18.60
C TYR A 478 -0.11 10.76 -18.57
N ALA A 479 0.18 11.42 -19.70
CA ALA A 479 0.12 12.87 -19.88
C ALA A 479 1.12 13.70 -19.05
N PHE A 480 2.22 13.11 -18.60
CA PHE A 480 3.29 13.86 -17.96
C PHE A 480 4.06 14.70 -19.00
N ASP A 481 4.44 15.92 -18.61
CA ASP A 481 5.38 16.73 -19.39
C ASP A 481 6.79 16.15 -19.28
N VAL A 482 7.24 15.52 -20.36
CA VAL A 482 8.57 14.88 -20.46
C VAL A 482 9.55 15.71 -21.28
N SER A 483 9.28 17.00 -21.52
CA SER A 483 10.12 17.90 -22.32
C SER A 483 11.58 17.89 -21.84
N GLY A 484 11.81 17.99 -20.52
CA GLY A 484 13.14 17.95 -19.92
C GLY A 484 13.89 16.61 -20.09
N SER A 485 13.16 15.52 -20.33
CA SER A 485 13.72 14.15 -20.39
C SER A 485 13.74 13.55 -21.80
N SER A 486 13.34 14.32 -22.82
CA SER A 486 13.11 13.82 -24.18
C SER A 486 14.38 13.53 -24.99
N ASP A 487 15.52 14.10 -24.58
CA ASP A 487 16.82 13.99 -25.27
C ASP A 487 17.93 13.44 -24.36
N LEU A 488 17.63 12.37 -23.61
CA LEU A 488 18.64 11.72 -22.75
C LEU A 488 19.70 10.94 -23.58
N PRO A 489 20.95 10.86 -23.10
CA PRO A 489 21.98 10.04 -23.74
C PRO A 489 21.58 8.56 -23.85
N LYS A 490 21.87 7.93 -24.99
CA LYS A 490 21.61 6.49 -25.19
C LYS A 490 22.39 5.57 -24.24
N ARG A 491 23.46 6.07 -23.63
CA ARG A 491 24.32 5.34 -22.70
C ARG A 491 24.37 6.11 -21.38
N LEU A 492 23.63 5.61 -20.42
CA LEU A 492 23.64 6.08 -19.04
C LEU A 492 24.54 5.17 -18.20
N SER A 493 25.04 5.71 -17.11
CA SER A 493 25.87 5.07 -16.10
C SER A 493 25.35 5.40 -14.71
N ASP A 494 25.76 4.64 -13.69
CA ASP A 494 25.38 4.91 -12.30
C ASP A 494 25.78 6.33 -11.83
N HIS A 495 26.87 6.88 -12.37
CA HIS A 495 27.29 8.26 -12.12
C HIS A 495 26.23 9.29 -12.57
N ASP A 496 25.50 9.00 -13.64
CA ASP A 496 24.48 9.93 -14.18
C ASP A 496 23.27 10.02 -13.24
N VAL A 497 22.93 8.93 -12.53
CA VAL A 497 21.91 8.93 -11.47
C VAL A 497 22.35 9.85 -10.34
N THR A 498 23.60 9.69 -9.87
CA THR A 498 24.17 10.53 -8.80
C THR A 498 24.17 12.01 -9.19
N LEU A 499 24.63 12.34 -10.39
CA LEU A 499 24.72 13.73 -10.86
C LEU A 499 23.35 14.44 -10.91
N ALA A 500 22.28 13.70 -11.22
CA ALA A 500 20.94 14.25 -11.37
C ALA A 500 20.19 14.51 -10.04
N GLY A 501 20.58 13.85 -8.93
CA GLY A 501 19.99 14.08 -7.61
C GLY A 501 20.44 15.41 -7.02
N ALA A 502 19.54 16.26 -6.51
CA ALA A 502 19.89 17.61 -6.02
C ALA A 502 20.93 17.59 -4.90
N LEU A 503 21.07 16.48 -4.18
CA LEU A 503 22.11 16.33 -3.16
C LEU A 503 23.30 15.47 -3.62
N LEU A 504 23.33 14.94 -4.85
CA LEU A 504 24.33 13.97 -5.33
C LEU A 504 24.33 12.63 -4.58
N ASP A 505 23.16 12.11 -4.21
CA ASP A 505 22.95 10.74 -3.69
C ASP A 505 22.32 9.81 -4.73
N GLY A 506 21.87 10.35 -5.86
CA GLY A 506 21.03 9.60 -6.79
C GLY A 506 19.59 9.41 -6.29
N LEU A 507 19.14 10.24 -5.35
CA LEU A 507 17.78 10.22 -4.80
C LEU A 507 17.08 11.57 -5.03
N PRO A 508 15.74 11.61 -4.98
CA PRO A 508 14.99 12.85 -4.98
C PRO A 508 15.30 13.70 -3.72
N PRO A 509 15.16 15.04 -3.78
CA PRO A 509 14.66 15.82 -4.91
C PRO A 509 15.65 15.86 -6.07
N TRP A 510 15.14 15.86 -7.31
CA TRP A 510 15.95 15.92 -8.52
C TRP A 510 16.31 17.36 -8.88
N LEU A 511 17.40 17.56 -9.64
CA LEU A 511 17.69 18.87 -10.22
C LEU A 511 16.57 19.31 -11.19
N PRO A 512 16.08 20.56 -11.08
CA PRO A 512 15.14 21.12 -12.04
C PRO A 512 15.74 21.16 -13.46
N PRO A 513 14.95 20.87 -14.50
CA PRO A 513 15.43 20.93 -15.87
C PRO A 513 15.83 22.37 -16.24
N ALA A 514 16.90 22.50 -17.03
CA ALA A 514 17.43 23.77 -17.53
C ALA A 514 17.94 24.78 -16.48
N GLU A 515 18.01 24.41 -15.20
CA GLU A 515 18.65 25.24 -14.17
C GLU A 515 20.18 25.14 -14.27
N PRO A 516 20.91 26.28 -14.31
CA PRO A 516 22.36 26.25 -14.38
C PRO A 516 22.96 25.67 -13.10
N VAL A 517 23.86 24.71 -13.27
CA VAL A 517 24.59 24.07 -12.17
C VAL A 517 25.75 24.97 -11.73
N ASP A 518 25.85 25.27 -10.44
CA ASP A 518 26.93 26.11 -9.92
C ASP A 518 28.30 25.39 -9.84
N LEU A 519 29.36 26.19 -9.69
CA LEU A 519 30.75 25.72 -9.60
C LEU A 519 30.98 24.80 -8.39
N GLY A 520 30.38 25.11 -7.24
CA GLY A 520 30.54 24.33 -6.02
C GLY A 520 30.01 22.90 -6.18
N ARG A 521 28.88 22.74 -6.86
CA ARG A 521 28.31 21.46 -7.22
C ARG A 521 29.21 20.65 -8.15
N ILE A 522 29.77 21.26 -9.20
CA ILE A 522 30.67 20.55 -10.14
C ILE A 522 31.91 20.05 -9.42
N LEU A 523 32.54 20.90 -8.60
CA LEU A 523 33.74 20.55 -7.84
C LEU A 523 33.48 19.43 -6.82
N PHE A 524 32.36 19.50 -6.11
CA PHE A 524 32.00 18.48 -5.13
C PHE A 524 31.64 17.14 -5.81
N ALA A 525 30.91 17.16 -6.93
CA ALA A 525 30.62 15.97 -7.72
C ALA A 525 31.89 15.32 -8.30
N ALA A 526 32.86 16.13 -8.75
CA ALA A 526 34.14 15.65 -9.25
C ALA A 526 34.94 14.92 -8.16
N HIS A 527 34.98 15.49 -6.96
CA HIS A 527 35.58 14.83 -5.80
C HIS A 527 34.85 13.53 -5.43
N LEU A 528 33.52 13.56 -5.36
CA LEU A 528 32.69 12.41 -4.96
C LEU A 528 32.78 11.23 -5.93
N LEU A 529 32.81 11.51 -7.23
CA LEU A 529 32.80 10.49 -8.30
C LEU A 529 34.21 10.14 -8.80
N GLU A 530 35.26 10.72 -8.21
CA GLU A 530 36.66 10.57 -8.63
C GLU A 530 36.87 10.92 -10.12
N LEU A 531 36.15 11.94 -10.61
CA LEU A 531 36.23 12.45 -11.98
C LEU A 531 36.92 13.81 -12.03
N SER A 532 37.41 14.20 -13.19
CA SER A 532 37.86 15.59 -13.36
C SER A 532 36.65 16.55 -13.42
N PRO A 533 36.77 17.79 -12.91
CA PRO A 533 35.68 18.76 -12.99
C PRO A 533 35.23 19.08 -14.43
N ALA A 534 36.13 18.96 -15.41
CA ALA A 534 35.80 19.08 -16.83
C ALA A 534 34.93 17.91 -17.34
N GLU A 535 35.18 16.69 -16.88
CA GLU A 535 34.34 15.53 -17.20
C GLU A 535 32.96 15.63 -16.57
N VAL A 536 32.87 16.10 -15.32
CA VAL A 536 31.60 16.35 -14.64
C VAL A 536 30.80 17.43 -15.36
N ALA A 537 31.43 18.56 -15.74
CA ALA A 537 30.76 19.62 -16.47
C ALA A 537 30.21 19.12 -17.81
N ARG A 538 31.01 18.38 -18.58
CA ARG A 538 30.57 17.76 -19.83
C ARG A 538 29.40 16.79 -19.61
N ARG A 539 29.41 16.02 -18.51
CA ARG A 539 28.30 15.11 -18.18
C ARG A 539 27.02 15.86 -17.82
N TYR A 540 27.12 16.99 -17.13
CA TYR A 540 25.96 17.86 -16.92
C TYR A 540 25.40 18.41 -18.23
N ASP A 541 26.26 18.86 -19.14
CA ASP A 541 25.84 19.31 -20.48
C ASP A 541 25.15 18.17 -21.26
N ASP A 542 25.71 16.96 -21.24
CA ASP A 542 25.12 15.75 -21.87
C ASP A 542 23.73 15.41 -21.29
N LEU A 543 23.47 15.77 -20.03
CA LEU A 543 22.20 15.57 -19.31
C LEU A 543 21.27 16.80 -19.40
N ASN A 544 21.60 17.79 -20.23
CA ASN A 544 20.85 19.05 -20.42
C ASN A 544 20.81 19.98 -19.19
N PHE A 545 21.83 19.93 -18.34
CA PHE A 545 22.04 20.88 -17.24
C PHE A 545 23.14 21.90 -17.64
N PRO A 546 22.82 23.19 -17.81
CA PRO A 546 23.81 24.19 -18.21
C PRO A 546 24.94 24.35 -17.17
N THR A 547 26.19 24.46 -17.63
CA THR A 547 27.36 24.66 -16.75
C THR A 547 28.08 26.00 -16.99
N PRO A 548 28.74 26.59 -15.97
CA PRO A 548 29.49 27.84 -16.13
C PRO A 548 30.75 27.65 -17.00
N PRO A 549 31.14 28.66 -17.78
CA PRO A 549 32.34 28.59 -18.62
C PRO A 549 33.62 28.60 -17.78
N GLY A 550 34.33 27.47 -17.79
CA GLY A 550 35.58 27.28 -17.05
C GLY A 550 35.34 26.88 -15.59
N VAL A 551 36.02 25.81 -15.17
CA VAL A 551 35.85 25.21 -13.83
C VAL A 551 37.18 25.32 -13.08
N PRO A 552 37.47 26.45 -12.41
CA PRO A 552 38.69 26.58 -11.62
C PRO A 552 38.62 25.62 -10.43
N VAL A 553 39.69 24.87 -10.18
CA VAL A 553 39.78 23.90 -9.08
C VAL A 553 40.60 24.51 -7.96
N PRO A 554 40.00 24.84 -6.80
CA PRO A 554 40.75 25.39 -5.69
C PRO A 554 41.67 24.35 -5.05
N ASP A 555 42.89 24.74 -4.69
CA ASP A 555 43.92 23.84 -4.12
C ASP A 555 43.51 23.24 -2.75
N TRP A 556 42.54 23.85 -2.06
CA TRP A 556 42.04 23.38 -0.76
C TRP A 556 40.94 22.31 -0.88
N LEU A 557 40.36 22.09 -2.06
CA LEU A 557 39.25 21.15 -2.27
C LEU A 557 39.54 19.71 -1.82
N PRO A 558 40.75 19.13 -2.01
CA PRO A 558 41.06 17.77 -1.53
C PRO A 558 41.05 17.61 0.00
N GLN A 559 41.03 18.71 0.75
CA GLN A 559 41.04 18.72 2.23
C GLN A 559 39.62 18.69 2.81
N VAL A 560 38.60 18.70 1.97
CA VAL A 560 37.19 18.78 2.34
C VAL A 560 36.65 17.38 2.62
N VAL A 561 35.97 17.20 3.75
CA VAL A 561 35.34 15.92 4.16
C VAL A 561 33.91 15.81 3.57
N PRO A 562 33.43 14.61 3.19
CA PRO A 562 32.05 14.40 2.69
C PRO A 562 30.91 14.95 3.57
N ALA A 563 31.16 15.21 4.87
CA ALA A 563 30.22 15.80 5.82
C ALA A 563 29.71 17.22 5.45
N LEU A 564 30.25 17.83 4.39
CA LEU A 564 30.03 19.24 4.02
C LEU A 564 29.11 19.40 2.80
N ARG A 565 28.51 18.30 2.35
CA ARG A 565 27.58 18.17 1.23
C ARG A 565 26.58 19.31 1.07
N ARG A 566 25.85 19.71 2.12
CA ARG A 566 24.85 20.81 2.02
C ARG A 566 25.47 22.19 1.80
N ILE A 567 26.68 22.46 2.30
CA ILE A 567 27.35 23.75 2.11
C ILE A 567 27.72 23.96 0.64
N PHE A 568 28.05 22.90 -0.10
CA PHE A 568 28.33 22.99 -1.54
C PHE A 568 27.07 23.00 -2.41
N LEU A 569 25.96 22.42 -1.94
CA LEU A 569 24.78 22.12 -2.77
C LEU A 569 23.55 23.01 -2.49
N ARG A 570 23.58 23.87 -1.46
CA ARG A 570 22.49 24.79 -1.07
C ARG A 570 23.00 26.21 -0.81
N LEU A 571 23.98 26.67 -1.57
CA LEU A 571 24.65 27.96 -1.35
C LEU A 571 23.73 29.19 -1.49
N ASP A 572 22.60 29.06 -2.20
CA ASP A 572 21.68 30.17 -2.49
C ASP A 572 20.73 30.49 -1.32
N GLU A 573 20.45 29.49 -0.48
CA GLU A 573 19.58 29.64 0.70
C GLU A 573 20.29 30.37 1.85
N ILE A 574 21.61 30.60 1.73
CA ILE A 574 22.49 31.13 2.79
C ILE A 574 22.53 32.67 2.84
N GLN A 575 21.94 33.34 1.86
CA GLN A 575 22.03 34.79 1.73
C GLN A 575 21.00 35.52 2.62
N ASP A 576 21.48 36.50 3.39
CA ASP A 576 20.67 37.52 4.05
C ASP A 576 21.08 38.88 3.45
N GLY A 577 20.13 39.59 2.84
CA GLY A 577 20.40 40.89 2.19
C GLY A 577 21.42 40.86 1.04
N GLY A 578 21.68 39.70 0.42
CA GLY A 578 22.61 39.55 -0.71
C GLY A 578 24.04 39.13 -0.32
N THR A 579 24.31 38.78 0.94
CA THR A 579 25.58 38.20 1.42
C THR A 579 25.34 37.01 2.34
N VAL A 580 26.29 36.08 2.46
CA VAL A 580 26.23 34.95 3.39
C VAL A 580 26.17 35.44 4.84
N ALA A 581 25.19 35.00 5.62
CA ALA A 581 25.04 35.43 7.02
C ALA A 581 26.26 35.03 7.90
N LEU A 582 26.68 35.92 8.79
CA LEU A 582 27.82 35.67 9.70
C LEU A 582 27.61 34.42 10.59
N SER A 583 26.38 34.19 11.05
CA SER A 583 26.01 33.00 11.82
C SER A 583 26.27 31.71 11.04
N GLN A 584 26.11 31.74 9.71
CA GLN A 584 26.45 30.60 8.87
C GLN A 584 27.96 30.43 8.75
N ILE A 585 28.71 31.51 8.52
CA ILE A 585 30.18 31.45 8.40
C ILE A 585 30.80 30.84 9.65
N VAL A 586 30.33 31.25 10.84
CA VAL A 586 30.77 30.69 12.13
C VAL A 586 30.48 29.19 12.22
N ARG A 587 29.27 28.74 11.86
CA ARG A 587 28.92 27.30 11.87
C ARG A 587 29.74 26.49 10.85
N THR A 588 29.93 27.04 9.64
CA THR A 588 30.74 26.43 8.58
C THR A 588 32.21 26.33 8.99
N ALA A 589 32.75 27.34 9.67
CA ALA A 589 34.12 27.33 10.18
C ALA A 589 34.37 26.17 11.16
N VAL A 590 33.43 25.97 12.08
CA VAL A 590 33.47 24.85 13.05
C VAL A 590 33.41 23.50 12.33
N LEU A 591 32.52 23.35 11.34
CA LEU A 591 32.39 22.12 10.56
C LEU A 591 33.62 21.82 9.70
N TRP A 592 34.25 22.85 9.14
CA TRP A 592 35.46 22.73 8.33
C TRP A 592 36.74 22.56 9.15
N GLY A 593 36.68 22.82 10.47
CA GLY A 593 37.86 22.85 11.33
C GLY A 593 38.84 23.96 10.94
N VAL A 594 38.34 25.06 10.38
CA VAL A 594 39.15 26.22 9.95
C VAL A 594 38.67 27.50 10.61
N PRO A 595 39.49 28.56 10.69
CA PRO A 595 39.05 29.83 11.24
C PRO A 595 37.94 30.50 10.40
N PRO A 596 37.05 31.31 10.98
CA PRO A 596 35.90 31.87 10.25
C PRO A 596 36.27 32.73 9.04
N ARG A 597 37.39 33.44 9.08
CA ARG A 597 37.91 34.18 7.90
C ARG A 597 38.32 33.26 6.75
N GLU A 598 38.95 32.14 7.06
CA GLU A 598 39.32 31.14 6.06
C GLU A 598 38.07 30.46 5.49
N ALA A 599 37.05 30.23 6.32
CA ALA A 599 35.75 29.75 5.85
C ALA A 599 35.09 30.76 4.89
N ALA A 600 35.06 32.06 5.25
CA ALA A 600 34.53 33.11 4.38
C ALA A 600 35.26 33.18 3.03
N ARG A 601 36.61 33.13 3.03
CA ARG A 601 37.43 33.12 1.82
C ARG A 601 37.08 31.95 0.90
N ARG A 602 37.02 30.73 1.44
CA ARG A 602 36.68 29.52 0.68
C ARG A 602 35.27 29.59 0.10
N ILE A 603 34.28 30.10 0.84
CA ILE A 603 32.92 30.33 0.32
C ILE A 603 32.93 31.35 -0.82
N GLY A 604 33.75 32.40 -0.73
CA GLY A 604 33.95 33.38 -1.80
C GLY A 604 34.49 32.76 -3.09
N GLU A 605 35.46 31.84 -3.00
CA GLU A 605 36.03 31.11 -4.14
C GLU A 605 35.04 30.14 -4.82
N LEU A 606 33.98 29.74 -4.11
CA LEU A 606 32.85 29.00 -4.67
C LEU A 606 31.84 29.91 -5.40
N GLY A 607 32.13 31.20 -5.53
CA GLY A 607 31.31 32.16 -6.26
C GLY A 607 30.13 32.71 -5.47
N ARG A 608 30.26 32.87 -4.15
CA ARG A 608 29.22 33.48 -3.29
C ARG A 608 29.70 34.75 -2.58
N PRO A 609 28.83 35.78 -2.48
CA PRO A 609 29.18 37.02 -1.81
C PRO A 609 29.25 36.81 -0.29
N VAL A 610 30.38 37.17 0.32
CA VAL A 610 30.62 37.06 1.77
C VAL A 610 30.73 38.45 2.41
N PRO A 611 30.43 38.59 3.72
CA PRO A 611 30.61 39.84 4.45
C PRO A 611 32.07 40.31 4.43
N ASP A 612 32.27 41.61 4.64
CA ASP A 612 33.60 42.20 4.76
C ASP A 612 34.42 41.54 5.87
N GLU A 613 35.72 41.34 5.63
CA GLU A 613 36.62 40.61 6.54
C GLU A 613 36.69 41.22 7.96
N GLU A 614 36.43 42.52 8.08
CA GLU A 614 36.37 43.24 9.36
C GLU A 614 35.24 42.74 10.28
N VAL A 615 34.15 42.25 9.69
CA VAL A 615 32.97 41.72 10.40
C VAL A 615 33.16 40.24 10.78
N VAL A 616 34.04 39.51 10.08
CA VAL A 616 34.26 38.08 10.29
C VAL A 616 35.32 37.84 11.37
N PRO A 617 34.99 37.09 12.44
CA PRO A 617 35.93 36.85 13.53
C PRO A 617 37.15 36.05 13.05
N PRO A 618 38.37 36.41 13.52
CA PRO A 618 39.59 35.77 13.04
C PRO A 618 39.76 34.32 13.54
N ALA A 619 39.18 33.97 14.70
CA ALA A 619 39.22 32.62 15.28
C ALA A 619 38.06 32.42 16.27
N LEU A 620 37.74 31.15 16.56
CA LEU A 620 36.85 30.73 17.64
C LEU A 620 37.69 29.93 18.65
N ASP A 621 37.52 30.18 19.94
CA ASP A 621 38.20 29.40 20.98
C ASP A 621 37.37 28.19 21.44
N GLY A 622 37.93 27.34 22.32
CA GLY A 622 37.20 26.17 22.83
C GLY A 622 35.95 26.55 23.63
N ALA A 623 35.90 27.77 24.15
CA ALA A 623 34.79 28.32 24.89
C ALA A 623 33.64 28.75 23.96
N ASP A 624 33.97 29.26 22.78
CA ASP A 624 33.04 29.61 21.71
C ASP A 624 32.37 28.35 21.12
N LEU A 625 33.13 27.26 20.94
CA LEU A 625 32.61 25.98 20.44
C LEU A 625 31.52 25.38 21.35
N GLU A 626 31.66 25.57 22.65
CA GLU A 626 30.68 25.10 23.64
C GLU A 626 29.35 25.83 23.55
N LEU A 627 29.26 27.00 22.91
CA LEU A 627 28.02 27.77 22.79
C LEU A 627 27.11 27.29 21.65
N LEU A 628 27.63 26.43 20.77
CA LEU A 628 26.91 25.93 19.60
C LEU A 628 26.35 24.52 19.89
N PRO A 629 25.02 24.35 20.09
CA PRO A 629 24.40 23.04 20.22
C PRO A 629 24.72 22.13 19.03
N ARG A 630 24.81 20.81 19.28
CA ARG A 630 25.03 19.82 18.22
C ARG A 630 23.97 19.90 17.13
N ASP A 631 22.70 20.09 17.50
CA ASP A 631 21.57 20.24 16.58
C ASP A 631 21.79 21.42 15.58
N TRP A 632 22.63 22.42 15.91
CA TRP A 632 22.99 23.51 14.99
C TRP A 632 24.16 23.18 14.05
N LEU A 633 24.89 22.11 14.34
CA LEU A 633 26.07 21.61 13.64
C LEU A 633 25.80 20.26 12.94
N GLU A 634 24.56 19.77 12.97
CA GLU A 634 24.15 18.53 12.30
C GLU A 634 23.86 18.75 10.81
N ALA A 635 23.76 17.66 10.05
CA ALA A 635 23.59 17.68 8.61
C ALA A 635 22.32 18.43 8.14
N ASP A 636 21.30 18.59 9.00
CA ASP A 636 20.04 19.31 8.76
C ASP A 636 20.04 20.76 9.29
N MET A 637 21.15 21.48 9.10
CA MET A 637 21.27 22.88 9.49
C MET A 637 20.17 23.78 8.90
N SER A 638 19.48 24.54 9.75
CA SER A 638 18.67 25.69 9.32
C SER A 638 19.54 26.70 8.56
N VAL A 639 19.06 27.18 7.42
CA VAL A 639 19.83 28.08 6.56
C VAL A 639 19.45 29.54 6.85
N GLY A 640 20.43 30.44 6.83
CA GLY A 640 20.24 31.87 7.14
C GLY A 640 20.42 32.22 8.62
N ARG A 641 19.73 33.27 9.07
CA ARG A 641 19.80 33.77 10.45
C ARG A 641 19.07 32.84 11.41
N VAL A 642 19.75 32.37 12.46
CA VAL A 642 19.17 31.45 13.44
C VAL A 642 18.58 32.22 14.62
N THR A 643 17.26 32.07 14.83
CA THR A 643 16.57 32.66 16.00
C THR A 643 16.83 31.83 17.26
N VAL A 644 17.22 32.49 18.34
CA VAL A 644 17.55 31.84 19.62
C VAL A 644 16.47 32.15 20.65
N SER A 645 15.80 31.10 21.14
CA SER A 645 14.75 31.21 22.18
C SER A 645 15.35 31.23 23.59
N ALA A 646 14.58 31.67 24.58
CA ALA A 646 15.00 31.64 25.98
C ALA A 646 15.31 30.20 26.43
N ALA A 647 14.49 29.25 26.00
CA ALA A 647 14.69 27.83 26.29
C ALA A 647 16.04 27.30 25.76
N THR A 648 16.45 27.71 24.55
CA THR A 648 17.75 27.33 23.99
C THR A 648 18.92 27.96 24.75
N LEU A 649 18.80 29.23 25.17
CA LEU A 649 19.80 29.89 26.02
C LEU A 649 19.96 29.18 27.37
N PHE A 650 18.84 28.79 28.01
CA PHE A 650 18.86 28.02 29.25
C PHE A 650 19.53 26.66 29.09
N PHE A 651 19.23 25.97 27.99
CA PHE A 651 19.88 24.70 27.67
C PHE A 651 21.40 24.86 27.49
N ILE A 652 21.86 25.92 26.80
CA ILE A 652 23.29 26.19 26.64
C ILE A 652 23.93 26.55 27.99
N ALA A 653 23.30 27.41 28.79
CA ALA A 653 23.80 27.81 30.11
C ALA A 653 23.91 26.63 31.08
N ASP A 654 22.89 25.76 31.14
CA ASP A 654 22.90 24.58 32.01
C ASP A 654 23.98 23.57 31.59
N ARG A 655 24.14 23.37 30.28
CA ARG A 655 25.16 22.46 29.75
C ARG A 655 26.58 22.97 29.93
N THR A 656 26.80 24.28 29.79
CA THR A 656 28.14 24.90 29.80
C THR A 656 28.53 25.49 31.15
N GLY A 657 27.58 25.66 32.07
CA GLY A 657 27.79 26.33 33.36
C GLY A 657 28.08 27.83 33.25
N ARG A 658 27.81 28.46 32.10
CA ARG A 658 28.13 29.86 31.80
C ARG A 658 27.01 30.81 32.16
N ASP A 659 27.38 32.08 32.38
CA ASP A 659 26.40 33.14 32.57
C ASP A 659 25.62 33.41 31.29
N LEU A 660 24.31 33.61 31.43
CA LEU A 660 23.41 33.83 30.30
C LEU A 660 23.68 35.14 29.57
N THR A 661 24.23 36.15 30.25
CA THR A 661 24.63 37.43 29.65
C THR A 661 25.78 37.22 28.67
N ASP A 662 26.80 36.47 29.09
CA ASP A 662 27.96 36.15 28.24
C ASP A 662 27.54 35.35 27.00
N ILE A 663 26.59 34.40 27.15
CA ILE A 663 26.06 33.61 26.04
C ILE A 663 25.31 34.51 25.04
N VAL A 664 24.46 35.42 25.53
CA VAL A 664 23.67 36.33 24.68
C VAL A 664 24.56 37.30 23.92
N GLU A 665 25.53 37.93 24.59
CA GLU A 665 26.48 38.84 23.96
C GLU A 665 27.22 38.13 22.83
N ARG A 666 27.75 36.93 23.12
CA ARG A 666 28.54 36.17 22.16
C ARG A 666 27.76 35.69 20.93
N LEU A 667 26.52 35.20 21.13
CA LEU A 667 25.66 34.81 20.02
C LEU A 667 25.21 36.03 19.17
N THR A 668 24.99 37.18 19.80
CA THR A 668 24.62 38.41 19.10
C THR A 668 25.76 38.96 18.24
N GLU A 669 27.01 38.88 18.73
CA GLU A 669 28.22 39.22 17.97
C GLU A 669 28.36 38.39 16.69
N TRP A 670 27.93 37.12 16.71
CA TRP A 670 27.89 36.24 15.53
C TRP A 670 26.62 36.37 14.69
N ALA A 671 25.84 37.43 14.93
CA ALA A 671 24.59 37.75 14.23
C ALA A 671 23.46 36.72 14.36
N PHE A 672 23.44 35.88 15.41
CA PHE A 672 22.25 35.10 15.78
C PHE A 672 21.12 36.04 16.23
N ASP A 673 19.87 35.70 15.90
CA ASP A 673 18.69 36.51 16.28
C ASP A 673 18.23 36.15 17.70
N VAL A 674 18.80 36.78 18.72
CA VAL A 674 18.45 36.57 20.13
C VAL A 674 17.29 37.49 20.51
N ARG A 675 16.09 36.93 20.72
CA ARG A 675 14.85 37.71 21.00
C ARG A 675 14.47 37.80 22.49
N VAL A 676 15.44 37.72 23.40
CA VAL A 676 15.20 37.62 24.85
C VAL A 676 16.11 38.56 25.62
N SER A 677 15.55 39.31 26.57
CA SER A 677 16.33 40.20 27.44
C SER A 677 16.96 39.45 28.62
N THR A 678 18.14 39.88 29.09
CA THR A 678 18.83 39.33 30.27
C THR A 678 18.00 39.46 31.57
N GLU A 679 17.12 40.47 31.65
CA GLU A 679 16.17 40.65 32.76
C GLU A 679 15.07 39.57 32.79
N ASP A 680 14.65 39.07 31.64
CA ASP A 680 13.61 38.04 31.56
C ASP A 680 14.15 36.65 31.92
N VAL A 681 15.42 36.42 31.60
CA VAL A 681 16.17 35.22 31.92
C VAL A 681 16.36 35.06 33.44
N ASN A 682 16.75 36.11 34.15
CA ASN A 682 17.00 36.08 35.60
C ASN A 682 15.75 35.89 36.48
N ARG A 683 14.57 35.87 35.87
CA ARG A 683 13.28 35.72 36.54
C ARG A 683 12.64 34.33 36.31
N LEU A 684 13.39 33.37 35.75
CA LEU A 684 12.94 31.99 35.62
C LEU A 684 13.19 31.20 36.92
N ASP A 685 12.33 30.22 37.21
CA ASP A 685 12.40 29.41 38.43
C ASP A 685 12.39 27.88 38.16
N ASN A 686 12.34 27.07 39.23
CA ASN A 686 12.34 25.61 39.15
C ASN A 686 11.16 25.03 38.35
N LEU A 687 10.04 25.75 38.25
CA LEU A 687 8.90 25.33 37.43
C LEU A 687 9.22 25.51 35.94
N ASP A 688 9.88 26.61 35.57
CA ASP A 688 10.32 26.84 34.19
C ASP A 688 11.36 25.79 33.76
N ARG A 689 12.27 25.41 34.67
CA ARG A 689 13.22 24.30 34.47
C ARG A 689 12.51 22.98 34.21
N ARG A 690 11.50 22.65 35.03
CA ARG A 690 10.70 21.44 34.87
C ARG A 690 9.93 21.42 33.54
N LEU A 691 9.46 22.57 33.05
CA LEU A 691 8.80 22.69 31.74
C LEU A 691 9.76 22.45 30.56
N VAL A 692 11.03 22.87 30.69
CA VAL A 692 12.10 22.57 29.72
C VAL A 692 12.45 21.07 29.75
N ASP A 693 12.59 20.48 30.94
CA ASP A 693 12.89 19.04 31.12
C ASP A 693 11.80 18.13 30.54
N MET A 694 10.53 18.54 30.64
CA MET A 694 9.39 17.83 30.04
C MET A 694 9.32 18.00 28.51
N GLY A 695 10.26 18.71 27.88
CA GLY A 695 10.40 18.80 26.42
C GLY A 695 9.42 19.75 25.72
N LEU A 696 8.58 20.48 26.46
CA LEU A 696 7.60 21.41 25.90
C LEU A 696 8.23 22.69 25.35
N ALA A 697 9.42 23.05 25.82
CA ALA A 697 10.07 24.31 25.46
C ALA A 697 11.13 24.20 24.35
N THR A 698 11.57 22.99 24.01
CA THR A 698 12.62 22.74 23.02
C THR A 698 12.07 22.35 21.65
N GLY A 699 10.75 22.31 21.48
CA GLY A 699 10.10 22.02 20.20
C GLY A 699 10.31 20.60 19.67
N ARG A 700 10.89 19.69 20.46
CA ARG A 700 11.29 18.34 20.00
C ARG A 700 10.11 17.40 19.64
N ASN A 701 8.85 17.76 19.93
CA ASN A 701 7.71 16.83 19.83
C ASN A 701 6.37 17.40 19.31
N HIS A 702 6.29 18.64 18.82
CA HIS A 702 4.97 19.27 18.59
C HIS A 702 4.86 19.99 17.25
N SER A 703 4.41 19.26 16.23
CA SER A 703 4.10 19.79 14.91
C SER A 703 2.60 20.00 14.64
N GLU A 704 1.72 19.82 15.64
CA GLU A 704 0.26 19.94 15.48
C GLU A 704 -0.38 20.67 16.67
N ASP A 705 -1.21 21.68 16.41
CA ASP A 705 -1.93 22.50 17.42
C ASP A 705 -2.75 21.64 18.41
N ASP A 706 -3.24 20.49 17.99
CA ASP A 706 -4.06 19.59 18.82
C ASP A 706 -3.25 18.89 19.91
N ARG A 707 -2.03 18.47 19.60
CA ARG A 707 -1.12 17.86 20.58
C ARG A 707 -0.67 18.89 21.62
N LEU A 708 -0.59 20.17 21.24
CA LEU A 708 -0.21 21.25 22.13
C LEU A 708 -1.26 21.53 23.21
N VAL A 709 -2.56 21.56 22.88
CA VAL A 709 -3.63 21.73 23.87
C VAL A 709 -3.67 20.57 24.85
N HIS A 710 -3.63 19.32 24.36
CA HIS A 710 -3.61 18.14 25.23
C HIS A 710 -2.39 18.14 26.15
N SER A 711 -1.19 18.35 25.58
CA SER A 711 0.07 18.38 26.33
C SER A 711 0.06 19.48 27.39
N LEU A 712 -0.49 20.66 27.09
CA LEU A 712 -0.61 21.77 28.03
C LEU A 712 -1.55 21.43 29.21
N LEU A 713 -2.75 20.91 28.92
CA LEU A 713 -3.73 20.51 29.94
C LEU A 713 -3.17 19.38 30.83
N GLU A 714 -2.52 18.39 30.22
CA GLU A 714 -1.89 17.30 30.94
C GLU A 714 -0.74 17.81 31.82
N THR A 715 0.10 18.70 31.30
CA THR A 715 1.23 19.29 32.05
C THR A 715 0.75 20.10 33.24
N ALA A 716 -0.26 20.96 33.06
CA ALA A 716 -0.87 21.71 34.14
C ALA A 716 -1.38 20.78 35.25
N ARG A 717 -2.01 19.66 34.87
CA ARG A 717 -2.47 18.61 35.80
C ARG A 717 -1.31 17.91 36.50
N GLN A 718 -0.26 17.49 35.77
CA GLN A 718 0.90 16.77 36.33
C GLN A 718 1.70 17.64 37.32
N VAL A 719 1.82 18.94 37.05
CA VAL A 719 2.55 19.88 37.92
C VAL A 719 1.65 20.47 39.02
N GLY A 720 0.33 20.22 38.96
CA GLY A 720 -0.63 20.70 39.96
C GLY A 720 -0.74 22.23 39.98
N ARG A 721 -0.67 22.85 38.80
CA ARG A 721 -0.73 24.31 38.62
C ARG A 721 -1.84 24.69 37.64
N PRO A 722 -2.42 25.89 37.76
CA PRO A 722 -3.40 26.36 36.79
C PRO A 722 -2.82 26.43 35.36
N VAL A 723 -3.66 26.15 34.36
CA VAL A 723 -3.26 26.23 32.94
C VAL A 723 -2.79 27.63 32.57
N SER A 724 -3.46 28.65 33.12
CA SER A 724 -3.05 30.06 32.97
C SER A 724 -1.61 30.35 33.43
N GLU A 725 -1.15 29.72 34.52
CA GLU A 725 0.21 29.87 35.01
C GLU A 725 1.22 29.18 34.08
N VAL A 726 0.93 27.94 33.67
CA VAL A 726 1.79 27.17 32.75
C VAL A 726 1.89 27.85 31.39
N SER A 727 0.78 28.31 30.82
CA SER A 727 0.77 29.01 29.51
C SER A 727 1.54 30.32 29.54
N ARG A 728 1.47 31.08 30.64
CA ARG A 728 2.23 32.32 30.80
C ARG A 728 3.74 32.04 30.85
N ARG A 729 4.13 30.97 31.54
CA ARG A 729 5.54 30.55 31.67
C ARG A 729 6.12 30.02 30.37
N LEU A 730 5.38 29.20 29.63
CA LEU A 730 5.78 28.72 28.31
C LEU A 730 5.92 29.86 27.29
N ARG A 731 4.99 30.83 27.25
CA ARG A 731 5.13 32.03 26.38
C ARG A 731 6.37 32.85 26.72
N ARG A 732 6.69 32.95 28.01
CA ARG A 732 7.92 33.61 28.45
C ARG A 732 9.19 32.88 28.02
N LEU A 733 9.14 31.56 27.90
CA LEU A 733 10.22 30.72 27.36
C LEU A 733 10.36 30.81 25.83
N GLY A 734 9.49 31.57 25.15
CA GLY A 734 9.46 31.69 23.69
C GLY A 734 8.62 30.62 23.00
N VAL A 735 7.79 29.88 23.76
CA VAL A 735 6.93 28.81 23.25
C VAL A 735 5.52 29.35 23.00
N PRO A 736 4.97 29.25 21.78
CA PRO A 736 3.58 29.63 21.55
C PRO A 736 2.64 28.68 22.32
N THR A 737 1.60 29.24 22.96
CA THR A 737 0.62 28.45 23.72
C THR A 737 -0.80 28.77 23.27
N PRO A 738 -1.72 27.80 23.26
CA PRO A 738 -3.13 28.02 22.93
C PRO A 738 -3.84 28.95 23.93
N GLY A 739 -5.00 29.48 23.52
CA GLY A 739 -5.77 30.52 24.21
C GLY A 739 -6.50 30.13 25.51
N LEU A 740 -5.87 29.33 26.38
CA LEU A 740 -6.47 28.75 27.60
C LEU A 740 -6.14 29.49 28.91
N ALA A 741 -5.78 30.78 28.82
CA ALA A 741 -5.30 31.55 29.96
C ALA A 741 -6.40 31.97 30.96
N HIS A 742 -7.67 31.74 30.64
CA HIS A 742 -8.81 31.98 31.54
C HIS A 742 -8.97 30.89 32.61
N LEU A 743 -8.33 29.74 32.43
CA LEU A 743 -8.38 28.64 33.38
C LEU A 743 -7.41 28.94 34.56
N THR A 744 -7.93 29.63 35.58
CA THR A 744 -7.18 30.12 36.74
C THR A 744 -7.11 29.15 37.92
N GLU A 745 -7.91 28.09 37.91
CA GLU A 745 -7.90 27.04 38.92
C GLU A 745 -7.19 25.77 38.41
N PRO A 746 -6.59 24.95 39.30
CA PRO A 746 -6.09 23.62 38.93
C PRO A 746 -7.23 22.72 38.41
N LEU A 747 -6.98 22.01 37.32
CA LEU A 747 -7.98 21.14 36.69
C LEU A 747 -8.26 19.90 37.56
N SER A 748 -9.53 19.63 37.83
CA SER A 748 -9.98 18.33 38.34
C SER A 748 -9.91 17.24 37.26
N GLN A 749 -10.10 15.97 37.65
CA GLN A 749 -10.17 14.87 36.70
C GLN A 749 -11.36 15.02 35.72
N LEU A 750 -12.48 15.56 36.20
CA LEU A 750 -13.65 15.84 35.37
C LEU A 750 -13.37 16.99 34.39
N ASP A 751 -12.69 18.06 34.83
CA ASP A 751 -12.29 19.17 33.95
C ASP A 751 -11.39 18.70 32.82
N PHE A 752 -10.41 17.87 33.17
CA PHE A 752 -9.50 17.29 32.19
C PHE A 752 -10.26 16.44 31.17
N ARG A 753 -11.17 15.56 31.59
CA ARG A 753 -11.98 14.74 30.68
C ARG A 753 -12.90 15.57 29.78
N LEU A 754 -13.56 16.57 30.36
CA LEU A 754 -14.44 17.48 29.63
C LEU A 754 -13.67 18.30 28.58
N LEU A 755 -12.39 18.61 28.79
CA LEU A 755 -11.59 19.44 27.88
C LEU A 755 -10.70 18.66 26.89
N THR A 756 -10.72 17.31 26.87
CA THR A 756 -9.71 16.53 26.09
C THR A 756 -10.24 15.54 25.05
N VAL A 757 -11.41 14.91 25.20
CA VAL A 757 -11.91 13.91 24.21
C VAL A 757 -12.94 14.54 23.26
N ALA A 758 -14.19 14.74 23.71
CA ALA A 758 -15.22 15.45 22.93
C ALA A 758 -15.29 16.96 23.20
N GLY A 759 -14.79 17.43 24.34
CA GLY A 759 -14.67 18.86 24.62
C GLY A 759 -13.27 19.42 24.45
N HIS A 760 -12.40 18.72 23.71
CA HIS A 760 -11.24 19.38 23.07
C HIS A 760 -11.70 20.57 22.22
N ALA A 761 -12.82 20.39 21.50
CA ALA A 761 -13.59 21.46 20.87
C ALA A 761 -13.85 22.65 21.80
N VAL A 762 -14.27 22.37 23.03
CA VAL A 762 -14.59 23.39 24.05
C VAL A 762 -13.31 24.10 24.49
N ALA A 763 -12.19 23.40 24.66
CA ALA A 763 -10.90 23.98 25.00
C ALA A 763 -10.33 24.91 23.91
N LYS A 764 -10.76 24.77 22.65
CA LYS A 764 -10.40 25.68 21.55
C LYS A 764 -11.24 26.94 21.51
N LEU A 765 -12.41 26.96 22.16
CA LEU A 765 -13.30 28.11 22.14
C LEU A 765 -12.73 29.28 22.96
N PRO A 766 -12.92 30.54 22.51
CA PRO A 766 -12.58 31.70 23.32
C PRO A 766 -13.26 31.68 24.71
N PRO A 767 -12.65 32.29 25.73
CA PRO A 767 -13.26 32.42 27.06
C PRO A 767 -14.66 33.07 26.99
N GLY A 768 -15.62 32.56 27.76
CA GLY A 768 -17.00 33.07 27.75
C GLY A 768 -17.86 32.61 26.57
N SER A 769 -17.30 31.80 25.65
CA SER A 769 -18.06 31.27 24.51
C SER A 769 -19.28 30.47 24.95
N ARG A 770 -20.30 30.53 24.11
CA ARG A 770 -21.49 29.68 24.21
C ARG A 770 -21.18 28.30 23.64
N VAL A 771 -21.19 27.30 24.50
CA VAL A 771 -21.03 25.88 24.16
C VAL A 771 -22.40 25.32 23.80
N PRO A 772 -22.56 24.75 22.59
CA PRO A 772 -23.75 24.01 22.21
C PRO A 772 -24.05 22.86 23.18
N VAL A 773 -25.32 22.68 23.57
CA VAL A 773 -25.74 21.58 24.46
C VAL A 773 -25.34 20.20 23.92
N ALA A 774 -25.29 20.04 22.60
CA ALA A 774 -24.75 18.88 21.89
C ALA A 774 -23.32 18.49 22.32
N LEU A 775 -22.42 19.48 22.42
CA LEU A 775 -21.02 19.28 22.87
C LEU A 775 -20.96 18.89 24.34
N VAL A 776 -21.84 19.49 25.17
CA VAL A 776 -21.94 19.16 26.59
C VAL A 776 -22.45 17.73 26.78
N ALA A 777 -23.46 17.31 26.01
CA ALA A 777 -24.02 15.97 26.07
C ALA A 777 -23.02 14.90 25.63
N ALA A 778 -22.29 15.13 24.53
CA ALA A 778 -21.23 14.23 24.09
C ALA A 778 -20.08 14.11 25.12
N ALA A 779 -19.66 15.25 25.70
CA ALA A 779 -18.62 15.26 26.73
C ALA A 779 -19.06 14.59 28.04
N ALA A 780 -20.33 14.78 28.44
CA ALA A 780 -20.91 14.15 29.63
C ALA A 780 -20.97 12.62 29.47
N ASP A 781 -21.50 12.15 28.33
CA ASP A 781 -21.63 10.72 28.02
C ASP A 781 -20.26 10.01 28.02
N LEU A 782 -19.24 10.58 27.39
CA LEU A 782 -17.87 10.03 27.40
C LEU A 782 -17.20 10.11 28.77
N ALA A 783 -17.54 11.12 29.59
CA ALA A 783 -17.04 11.23 30.95
C ALA A 783 -17.75 10.27 31.93
N GLY A 784 -18.86 9.64 31.52
CA GLY A 784 -19.72 8.83 32.37
C GLY A 784 -20.55 9.66 33.35
N GLU A 785 -20.88 10.89 32.99
CA GLU A 785 -21.54 11.90 33.83
C GLU A 785 -22.86 12.37 33.20
N THR A 786 -23.67 13.09 33.99
CA THR A 786 -24.90 13.69 33.48
C THR A 786 -24.63 15.00 32.73
N VAL A 787 -25.49 15.32 31.74
CA VAL A 787 -25.44 16.60 31.01
C VAL A 787 -25.49 17.78 31.99
N ALA A 788 -26.26 17.67 33.07
CA ALA A 788 -26.37 18.68 34.12
C ALA A 788 -25.06 18.88 34.90
N ALA A 789 -24.36 17.80 35.27
CA ALA A 789 -23.08 17.86 35.96
C ALA A 789 -21.99 18.48 35.06
N ALA A 790 -21.94 18.05 33.79
CA ALA A 790 -21.02 18.61 32.80
C ALA A 790 -21.31 20.10 32.53
N THR A 791 -22.58 20.49 32.41
CA THR A 791 -23.02 21.89 32.26
C THR A 791 -22.53 22.73 33.42
N THR A 792 -22.80 22.28 34.65
CA THR A 792 -22.41 22.98 35.88
C THR A 792 -20.90 23.20 35.91
N ARG A 793 -20.12 22.18 35.52
CA ARG A 793 -18.66 22.28 35.54
C ARG A 793 -18.12 23.16 34.42
N LEU A 794 -18.64 23.09 33.20
CA LEU A 794 -18.25 23.99 32.11
C LEU A 794 -18.57 25.46 32.42
N VAL A 795 -19.69 25.73 33.10
CA VAL A 795 -20.00 27.08 33.59
C VAL A 795 -18.99 27.55 34.62
N ALA A 796 -18.57 26.68 35.54
CA ALA A 796 -17.52 26.98 36.50
C ALA A 796 -16.15 27.23 35.84
N LEU A 797 -15.88 26.63 34.67
CA LEU A 797 -14.66 26.86 33.86
C LEU A 797 -14.73 28.12 32.99
N GLY A 798 -15.82 28.91 33.08
CA GLY A 798 -15.96 30.18 32.39
C GLY A 798 -16.59 30.09 31.00
N TYR A 799 -17.31 29.00 30.69
CA TYR A 799 -18.13 28.88 29.49
C TYR A 799 -19.60 29.15 29.79
N SER A 800 -20.41 29.39 28.77
CA SER A 800 -21.88 29.42 28.90
C SER A 800 -22.49 28.32 28.06
N VAL A 801 -23.61 27.73 28.45
CA VAL A 801 -24.27 26.65 27.67
C VAL A 801 -25.54 27.20 27.05
N ALA A 802 -25.72 26.97 25.75
CA ALA A 802 -26.91 27.40 25.01
C ALA A 802 -27.90 26.23 24.85
N PHE A 803 -29.12 26.42 25.34
CA PHE A 803 -30.25 25.53 25.08
C PHE A 803 -31.11 26.13 23.95
N ALA A 804 -31.49 25.32 22.97
CA ALA A 804 -32.41 25.73 21.91
C ALA A 804 -33.86 25.56 22.41
N GLY A 805 -34.42 26.60 23.04
CA GLY A 805 -35.80 26.59 23.56
C GLY A 805 -35.93 26.29 25.07
N ASP A 806 -37.17 26.20 25.54
CA ASP A 806 -37.54 25.98 26.96
C ASP A 806 -37.44 24.52 27.43
N ASP A 807 -37.07 23.57 26.56
CA ASP A 807 -37.06 22.15 26.87
C ASP A 807 -35.73 21.63 27.46
N HIS A 808 -35.92 20.70 28.40
CA HIS A 808 -35.01 20.36 29.47
C HIS A 808 -33.74 19.59 29.08
N VAL A 809 -32.77 19.66 30.00
CA VAL A 809 -31.46 18.99 30.09
C VAL A 809 -31.52 17.44 29.96
N ASP A 810 -32.72 16.85 29.89
CA ASP A 810 -32.98 15.39 29.88
C ASP A 810 -33.61 14.86 28.57
N GLY A 811 -33.63 15.66 27.49
CA GLY A 811 -34.42 15.37 26.27
C GLY A 811 -33.77 14.58 25.13
N PHE A 812 -32.50 14.17 25.22
CA PHE A 812 -31.85 13.41 24.14
C PHE A 812 -32.21 11.94 24.20
N ASP A 813 -32.80 11.42 23.13
CA ASP A 813 -33.05 9.98 23.01
C ASP A 813 -31.75 9.22 22.64
N SER A 814 -31.83 7.88 22.57
CA SER A 814 -30.66 7.08 22.22
C SER A 814 -30.15 7.37 20.80
N ASP A 815 -31.01 7.78 19.87
CA ASP A 815 -30.62 8.08 18.50
C ASP A 815 -29.89 9.42 18.43
N ASP A 816 -30.34 10.42 19.19
CA ASP A 816 -29.68 11.71 19.29
C ASP A 816 -28.25 11.56 19.85
N LEU A 817 -28.07 10.75 20.90
CA LEU A 817 -26.73 10.44 21.44
C LEU A 817 -25.86 9.69 20.42
N HIS A 818 -26.44 8.77 19.65
CA HIS A 818 -25.73 8.08 18.57
C HIS A 818 -25.30 9.03 17.45
N ILE A 819 -26.16 9.97 17.05
CA ILE A 819 -25.86 11.02 16.08
C ILE A 819 -24.71 11.91 16.59
N LEU A 820 -24.77 12.36 17.85
CA LEU A 820 -23.74 13.18 18.47
C LEU A 820 -22.37 12.48 18.50
N ARG A 821 -22.33 11.21 18.88
CA ARG A 821 -21.10 10.41 18.85
C ARG A 821 -20.53 10.25 17.44
N ALA A 822 -21.38 10.31 16.42
CA ALA A 822 -20.95 10.20 15.05
C ALA A 822 -20.38 11.52 14.49
N LEU A 823 -20.67 12.69 15.07
CA LEU A 823 -20.29 14.01 14.54
C LEU A 823 -18.91 14.49 15.02
N GLU A 824 -18.16 15.13 14.12
CA GLU A 824 -16.97 15.93 14.48
C GLU A 824 -17.41 17.34 14.89
N LEU A 825 -17.74 17.53 16.17
CA LEU A 825 -18.35 18.76 16.69
C LEU A 825 -17.43 20.00 16.70
N GLU A 826 -16.16 19.84 16.31
CA GLU A 826 -15.16 20.92 16.18
C GLU A 826 -15.32 21.76 14.92
N ARG A 827 -16.09 21.27 13.95
CA ARG A 827 -16.36 21.97 12.69
C ARG A 827 -17.87 22.05 12.43
N PRO A 828 -18.32 22.97 11.57
CA PRO A 828 -19.70 22.99 11.11
C PRO A 828 -20.11 21.62 10.54
N VAL A 829 -21.35 21.22 10.83
CA VAL A 829 -21.94 20.01 10.26
C VAL A 829 -21.96 20.17 8.75
N SER A 830 -21.42 19.19 8.03
CA SER A 830 -21.39 19.19 6.57
C SER A 830 -22.52 18.34 5.98
N VAL A 831 -22.84 18.55 4.71
CA VAL A 831 -23.79 17.69 3.97
C VAL A 831 -23.35 16.23 4.03
N ARG A 832 -22.04 16.00 3.96
CA ARG A 832 -21.41 14.69 4.14
C ARG A 832 -21.76 14.03 5.47
N ASP A 833 -21.74 14.79 6.57
CA ASP A 833 -22.05 14.27 7.90
C ASP A 833 -23.51 13.81 7.96
N VAL A 834 -24.44 14.60 7.42
CA VAL A 834 -25.86 14.24 7.33
C VAL A 834 -26.06 12.96 6.51
N ILE A 835 -25.45 12.85 5.33
CA ILE A 835 -25.54 11.65 4.47
C ILE A 835 -24.94 10.42 5.16
N ARG A 836 -23.77 10.57 5.80
CA ARG A 836 -23.11 9.48 6.51
C ARG A 836 -23.95 8.96 7.67
N ILE A 837 -24.55 9.87 8.45
CA ILE A 837 -25.42 9.51 9.58
C ILE A 837 -26.71 8.84 9.06
N ALA A 838 -27.31 9.41 8.01
CA ALA A 838 -28.48 8.83 7.35
C ALA A 838 -28.20 7.41 6.83
N LEU A 839 -27.04 7.18 6.19
CA LEU A 839 -26.60 5.84 5.77
C LEU A 839 -26.38 4.91 6.97
N ARG A 840 -25.69 5.40 8.00
CA ARG A 840 -25.33 4.60 9.17
C ARG A 840 -26.55 4.07 9.92
N TYR A 841 -27.59 4.88 10.06
CA TYR A 841 -28.80 4.55 10.79
C TYR A 841 -30.02 4.29 9.88
N GLU A 842 -29.80 4.22 8.57
CA GLU A 842 -30.84 3.99 7.55
C GLU A 842 -32.04 4.95 7.67
N MET A 843 -31.75 6.22 7.98
CA MET A 843 -32.72 7.30 8.20
C MET A 843 -32.89 8.19 6.96
N LYS A 844 -34.02 8.91 6.87
CA LYS A 844 -34.18 9.96 5.86
C LYS A 844 -33.25 11.14 6.14
N LEU A 845 -32.71 11.76 5.09
CA LEU A 845 -31.82 12.92 5.23
C LEU A 845 -32.47 14.07 6.01
N ILE A 846 -33.76 14.33 5.76
CA ILE A 846 -34.50 15.41 6.42
C ILE A 846 -34.73 15.14 7.92
N ASP A 847 -34.88 13.88 8.32
CA ASP A 847 -35.11 13.53 9.73
C ASP A 847 -33.80 13.67 10.52
N VAL A 848 -32.66 13.28 9.92
CA VAL A 848 -31.33 13.53 10.50
C VAL A 848 -31.07 15.03 10.63
N ALA A 849 -31.33 15.81 9.58
CA ALA A 849 -31.17 17.26 9.63
C ALA A 849 -32.03 17.90 10.73
N ARG A 850 -33.32 17.54 10.82
CA ARG A 850 -34.24 18.05 11.83
C ARG A 850 -33.78 17.71 13.25
N ARG A 851 -33.27 16.49 13.48
CA ARG A 851 -32.69 16.10 14.78
C ARG A 851 -31.47 16.95 15.12
N ILE A 852 -30.51 17.10 14.20
CA ILE A 852 -29.30 17.93 14.41
C ILE A 852 -29.65 19.39 14.71
N GLU A 853 -30.61 19.98 13.98
CA GLU A 853 -31.13 21.33 14.23
C GLU A 853 -31.80 21.43 15.61
N GLY A 854 -32.59 20.42 15.99
CA GLY A 854 -33.20 20.32 17.32
C GLY A 854 -32.19 20.25 18.46
N MET A 855 -30.98 19.73 18.22
CA MET A 855 -29.87 19.73 19.17
C MET A 855 -29.09 21.06 19.24
N GLY A 856 -29.53 22.08 18.48
CA GLY A 856 -28.92 23.40 18.45
C GLY A 856 -27.68 23.51 17.54
N LEU A 857 -27.46 22.55 16.64
CA LEU A 857 -26.39 22.59 15.65
C LEU A 857 -26.94 23.04 14.29
N SER A 858 -26.21 23.89 13.58
CA SER A 858 -26.60 24.36 12.24
C SER A 858 -26.35 23.27 11.20
N VAL A 859 -27.35 23.00 10.36
CA VAL A 859 -27.28 22.07 9.22
C VAL A 859 -27.25 22.87 7.91
N PRO A 860 -26.41 22.48 6.93
CA PRO A 860 -26.38 23.13 5.62
C PRO A 860 -27.68 22.90 4.83
N ASP A 861 -28.01 23.85 3.93
CA ASP A 861 -29.18 23.74 3.06
C ASP A 861 -29.05 22.53 2.11
N LEU A 862 -29.73 21.45 2.48
CA LEU A 862 -29.74 20.20 1.72
C LEU A 862 -30.37 20.38 0.33
N ALA A 863 -31.36 21.26 0.18
CA ALA A 863 -32.03 21.47 -1.11
C ALA A 863 -31.10 22.18 -2.10
N ALA A 864 -30.23 23.07 -1.61
CA ALA A 864 -29.21 23.73 -2.42
C ALA A 864 -28.02 22.81 -2.74
N ALA A 865 -27.59 21.97 -1.78
CA ALA A 865 -26.34 21.21 -1.92
C ALA A 865 -26.49 19.83 -2.58
N LEU A 866 -27.60 19.13 -2.36
CA LEU A 866 -27.78 17.75 -2.86
C LEU A 866 -27.84 17.63 -4.39
N PRO A 867 -28.36 18.59 -5.19
CA PRO A 867 -28.39 18.45 -6.65
C PRO A 867 -27.01 18.18 -7.27
N ALA A 868 -25.97 18.92 -6.86
CA ALA A 868 -24.60 18.72 -7.36
C ALA A 868 -24.01 17.37 -6.94
N VAL A 869 -24.36 16.89 -5.73
CA VAL A 869 -23.93 15.56 -5.25
C VAL A 869 -24.65 14.45 -6.01
N LEU A 870 -25.94 14.62 -6.30
CA LEU A 870 -26.78 13.66 -7.03
C LEU A 870 -26.34 13.48 -8.49
N GLU A 871 -25.81 14.52 -9.13
CA GLU A 871 -25.25 14.43 -10.48
C GLU A 871 -24.04 13.48 -10.55
N LEU A 872 -23.28 13.36 -9.46
CA LEU A 872 -22.13 12.46 -9.36
C LEU A 872 -22.49 11.06 -8.86
N VAL A 873 -23.75 10.81 -8.48
CA VAL A 873 -24.18 9.48 -8.04
C VAL A 873 -24.10 8.51 -9.23
N PRO A 874 -23.53 7.31 -9.04
CA PRO A 874 -23.51 6.26 -10.05
C PRO A 874 -24.92 5.74 -10.34
N TRP A 875 -25.44 6.04 -11.53
CA TRP A 875 -26.71 5.53 -12.04
C TRP A 875 -26.47 4.46 -13.09
N GLN A 876 -27.39 3.50 -13.23
CA GLN A 876 -27.37 2.58 -14.37
C GLN A 876 -27.54 3.38 -15.68
N GLU A 877 -26.83 2.98 -16.73
CA GLU A 877 -27.04 3.55 -18.07
C GLU A 877 -28.42 3.13 -18.59
N GLU A 878 -29.21 4.08 -19.11
CA GLU A 878 -30.46 3.75 -19.79
C GLU A 878 -30.11 3.00 -21.09
N HIS A 879 -30.32 1.69 -21.13
CA HIS A 879 -30.28 0.96 -22.39
C HIS A 879 -31.34 1.55 -23.32
N PRO A 880 -30.99 2.08 -24.51
CA PRO A 880 -31.98 2.54 -25.47
C PRO A 880 -32.77 1.33 -25.96
N GLY A 881 -33.96 1.13 -25.37
CA GLY A 881 -35.04 0.28 -25.85
C GLY A 881 -34.66 -1.06 -26.47
N THR A 882 -34.60 -2.13 -25.68
CA THR A 882 -35.00 -3.44 -26.18
C THR A 882 -36.47 -3.37 -26.57
N VAL A 883 -36.71 -3.08 -27.85
CA VAL A 883 -38.00 -3.32 -28.50
C VAL A 883 -38.31 -4.80 -28.30
N ASN A 884 -39.38 -5.08 -27.57
CA ASN A 884 -39.98 -6.40 -27.42
C ASN A 884 -40.12 -7.07 -28.81
N PRO A 885 -39.44 -8.19 -29.11
CA PRO A 885 -39.69 -8.94 -30.33
C PRO A 885 -40.85 -9.91 -30.07
N THR A 886 -42.03 -9.38 -29.76
CA THR A 886 -43.29 -10.13 -29.74
C THR A 886 -44.45 -9.22 -30.16
N ALA A 887 -44.52 -8.99 -31.47
CA ALA A 887 -45.75 -8.75 -32.22
C ALA A 887 -45.68 -9.58 -33.51
#